data_AF-A0A9Q1RL97-F1
#
_entry.id   AF-A0A9Q1RL97-F1
#
_cell.length_a   1.000
_cell.length_b   1.000
_cell.length_c   1.000
_cell.angle_alpha   90.00
_cell.angle_beta   90.00
_cell.angle_gamma   90.00
#
_symmetry.space_group_name_H-M   'P 1'
#
loop_
_entity.id
_entity.type
_entity.pdbx_description
1 polymer ?
#
loop_
_entity_poly.entity_id
_entity_poly.type
_entity_poly.pdbx_seq_one_letter_code
_entity_poly.pdbx_strand_id
1 'polypeptide(L)'
;MLSRSCFNVLNLDDCCSVTDMARIPRMMNFPGIIEDFNGQEGVKNETTSSVSRRIIVANQLPVKAYKDDEKWCFEWDKFALDTLILQLKDGLSSDLEIIYVGCLKADVELNDQEEVANYLWENFKCVPTFLSLDLINKYYHGFCKHYLWPLFHYMLPVTPSHGVRFDRSNWLAYVSANKIFADKVYEVINPDEDYVWIQDYHLMVLPTMLRKKYIRIKVGFFLHSPFPSSEIYRTLPVRDEILKGFLNCDLVGFQTFDYARHFLSCCSRMLGLDYQSKRGYIGIDYFGRTVTIKILPVGIHMGQLQNVMSLSDTGKKAKELKEKYAGKIVMLGIDDMDMFKGIGLKFLAMGHLLDQTPSLRGRVMLVQITNPPRSRGNDIREVEEEVKKIASEINRRHGKPGYQPIVCVSGPVSTQDKLAHYAISECVVVNAVRDGMNLVPYEYTVSRQSSSNLNKALGLDSGRRNSVIIVSEFIGCSPSLSGAIRVNPWDIESVSNGMFSAVTMSDSEKELRHEKHYKYVSSHDVAYWARSFDQDLKRACAEHHHKRCWGIGLGLGFRVVALGPNFRKLSVEHIVSAYNRTNSRLILLDYDGTMLPEDKVDKAPSEEVISILNGLCSDPKNVVFIVSGRGRDTLSKWFSPCPNLGLSAEHGYFTRWSKDSDWESRPVAADLEWKKMVLPIMETYTEATDGSSIEQKESALVWHHLEADPDFGIWQAKELLDHLESVLANEPVVVKRGQHIVEVKPQDVSKGLVFQNLLASMRSRGKSPDFVLCIGDDRSDEDMFESIPWTYEAMSFVGKTGALYKQCPLPIPRILRWRTDEKPEYVDPFRNVIECVVVRPFLYPDYAEKSKRYIKNLVDYNDEVPDPNIDALKSEIGDTCQFYVKMELASGSGHEDQVEDQDLGGRAKETCNHSGRGPSVIANRLKSIEDELVVIHKMLETKPRRHSKFVSSSVRTSRKRIWKALQFVNAKKNRLNALDGSSLSHPDHVDNANDGPSSPLPDQVDDVNCKTLPSSPLLVQVNDASCNTLHREVVDSIVNSEDRSPDGKITNCLSTDIWQG
;
A
#
# COMPACT_ATOMS: atom_id res chain seq x y z
N MET A 1 16.84 13.86 34.91
CA MET A 1 16.61 12.40 34.94
C MET A 1 15.51 12.05 33.94
N LEU A 2 15.91 11.64 32.75
CA LEU A 2 15.06 11.15 31.66
C LEU A 2 15.17 9.62 31.65
N SER A 3 14.05 8.90 31.73
CA SER A 3 14.03 7.44 31.65
C SER A 3 13.60 7.00 30.25
N ARG A 4 14.53 6.31 29.57
CA ARG A 4 14.34 5.52 28.35
C ARG A 4 13.71 4.16 28.70
N SER A 5 12.70 3.72 27.95
CA SER A 5 12.33 2.29 27.73
C SER A 5 11.07 2.26 26.84
N CYS A 6 10.78 1.33 25.92
CA CYS A 6 11.49 0.21 25.31
C CYS A 6 10.77 -0.05 23.96
N PHE A 7 11.47 0.00 22.83
CA PHE A 7 11.00 -0.53 21.54
C PHE A 7 12.12 -1.43 21.03
N ASN A 8 11.93 -2.76 21.11
CA ASN A 8 12.59 -3.79 20.31
C ASN A 8 12.34 -5.16 20.93
N VAL A 9 11.36 -5.92 20.43
CA VAL A 9 11.38 -7.38 20.48
C VAL A 9 10.68 -7.89 19.23
N LEU A 10 11.45 -8.50 18.32
CA LEU A 10 11.14 -9.68 17.47
C LEU A 10 12.26 -9.78 16.41
N ASN A 11 13.42 -10.24 16.87
CA ASN A 11 14.38 -11.05 16.12
C ASN A 11 14.31 -12.48 16.69
N LEU A 12 14.88 -13.44 15.95
CA LEU A 12 15.21 -14.87 16.22
C LEU A 12 14.59 -15.74 15.11
N ASP A 13 15.30 -16.54 14.30
CA ASP A 13 16.71 -16.95 14.17
C ASP A 13 16.93 -17.32 12.67
N ASP A 14 18.11 -17.24 12.04
CA ASP A 14 19.16 -18.25 12.24
C ASP A 14 20.59 -17.85 11.75
N CYS A 15 21.53 -18.66 12.22
CA CYS A 15 22.98 -18.51 12.33
C CYS A 15 23.80 -18.32 11.04
N CYS A 16 24.74 -17.37 11.07
CA CYS A 16 26.09 -17.53 10.51
C CYS A 16 27.07 -16.69 11.36
N SER A 17 28.08 -17.36 11.91
CA SER A 17 29.18 -16.74 12.66
C SER A 17 29.99 -15.81 11.75
N VAL A 18 30.05 -14.51 12.06
CA VAL A 18 31.01 -13.57 11.46
C VAL A 18 31.73 -12.85 12.59
N THR A 19 33.02 -13.16 12.70
CA THR A 19 34.01 -12.47 13.52
C THR A 19 34.16 -11.01 13.07
N ASP A 20 34.42 -10.13 14.05
CA ASP A 20 34.67 -8.69 13.97
C ASP A 20 35.04 -8.11 12.58
N MET A 21 34.12 -7.33 12.00
CA MET A 21 34.43 -6.40 10.91
C MET A 21 34.62 -4.97 11.44
N ALA A 22 35.75 -4.36 11.06
CA ALA A 22 36.12 -2.99 11.42
C ALA A 22 35.21 -1.96 10.74
N ARG A 23 34.78 -0.95 11.50
CA ARG A 23 33.84 0.09 11.08
C ARG A 23 34.49 1.13 10.15
N ILE A 24 33.84 1.41 9.01
CA ILE A 24 34.05 2.63 8.19
C ILE A 24 33.59 3.87 8.99
N PRO A 25 34.22 5.06 8.86
CA PRO A 25 34.12 6.13 9.86
C PRO A 25 32.73 6.77 9.92
N ARG A 26 32.13 6.79 11.12
CA ARG A 26 30.90 7.52 11.42
C ARG A 26 31.21 9.02 11.61
N MET A 27 30.61 9.90 10.82
CA MET A 27 30.37 11.27 11.28
C MET A 27 29.21 11.24 12.29
N MET A 28 29.51 11.62 13.53
CA MET A 28 28.51 11.76 14.60
C MET A 28 27.62 12.98 14.33
N ASN A 29 26.30 12.81 14.44
CA ASN A 29 25.38 13.90 14.73
C ASN A 29 24.44 13.48 15.86
N PHE A 30 24.49 14.24 16.97
CA PHE A 30 23.56 14.14 18.09
C PHE A 30 22.25 14.88 17.75
N PRO A 31 21.07 14.42 18.22
CA PRO A 31 19.83 15.16 18.09
C PRO A 31 19.76 16.29 19.12
N GLY A 32 19.81 17.54 18.66
CA GLY A 32 19.60 18.74 19.47
C GLY A 32 18.11 18.98 19.74
N ILE A 33 17.77 19.14 21.01
CA ILE A 33 16.54 19.74 21.51
C ILE A 33 16.62 21.24 21.21
N ILE A 34 15.62 21.83 20.54
CA ILE A 34 15.53 23.29 20.40
C ILE A 34 14.75 23.82 21.60
N GLU A 35 15.45 24.58 22.46
CA GLU A 35 14.86 25.47 23.45
C GLU A 35 14.35 26.75 22.77
N ASP A 36 13.19 27.22 23.23
CA ASP A 36 12.63 28.52 22.89
C ASP A 36 13.56 29.64 23.37
N PHE A 37 14.16 30.42 22.46
CA PHE A 37 14.83 31.67 22.80
C PHE A 37 14.37 32.83 21.90
N ASN A 38 13.66 33.76 22.53
CA ASN A 38 13.50 35.15 22.08
C ASN A 38 14.84 35.87 22.19
N GLY A 39 15.22 36.64 21.16
CA GLY A 39 16.27 37.66 21.28
C GLY A 39 17.00 37.94 19.97
N GLN A 40 16.91 39.19 19.50
CA GLN A 40 17.71 39.74 18.40
C GLN A 40 19.21 39.76 18.78
N GLU A 41 20.08 39.29 17.88
CA GLU A 41 21.24 40.03 17.34
C GLU A 41 22.06 39.13 16.40
N GLY A 42 22.63 39.76 15.36
CA GLY A 42 23.15 39.10 14.18
C GLY A 42 24.45 38.32 14.39
N VAL A 43 24.47 37.10 13.86
CA VAL A 43 25.71 36.38 13.49
C VAL A 43 25.52 35.87 12.07
N LYS A 44 26.44 36.26 11.18
CA LYS A 44 26.51 35.78 9.80
C LYS A 44 26.84 34.28 9.83
N ASN A 45 25.86 33.44 9.56
CA ASN A 45 26.08 32.01 9.33
C ASN A 45 26.73 31.81 7.96
N GLU A 46 27.95 31.28 7.96
CA GLU A 46 28.53 30.62 6.80
C GLU A 46 27.64 29.42 6.45
N THR A 47 26.87 29.55 5.36
CA THR A 47 26.15 28.45 4.73
C THR A 47 27.15 27.43 4.18
N THR A 48 27.38 26.34 4.90
CA THR A 48 27.81 25.09 4.27
C THR A 48 26.69 24.69 3.31
N SER A 49 26.93 24.75 1.99
CA SER A 49 25.92 24.33 1.02
C SER A 49 25.66 22.83 1.20
N SER A 50 24.52 22.44 1.77
CA SER A 50 24.15 21.02 1.79
C SER A 50 23.89 20.59 0.35
N VAL A 51 24.72 19.67 -0.14
CA VAL A 51 24.58 19.09 -1.48
C VAL A 51 23.28 18.29 -1.48
N SER A 52 22.29 18.72 -2.26
CA SER A 52 21.01 18.00 -2.33
C SER A 52 21.21 16.66 -3.05
N ARG A 53 20.72 15.56 -2.48
CA ARG A 53 20.95 14.21 -3.02
C ARG A 53 19.68 13.52 -3.49
N ARG A 54 19.85 12.58 -4.42
CA ARG A 54 18.80 11.69 -4.94
C ARG A 54 19.24 10.25 -4.80
N ILE A 55 18.41 9.44 -4.16
CA ILE A 55 18.65 8.01 -4.01
C ILE A 55 17.72 7.30 -5.00
N ILE A 56 18.28 6.73 -6.06
CA ILE A 56 17.55 5.97 -7.06
C ILE A 56 17.63 4.50 -6.69
N VAL A 57 16.48 3.87 -6.47
CA VAL A 57 16.39 2.46 -6.08
C VAL A 57 15.71 1.67 -7.19
N ALA A 58 16.45 0.71 -7.77
CA ALA A 58 15.96 -0.16 -8.83
C ALA A 58 16.41 -1.59 -8.59
N ASN A 59 15.74 -2.57 -9.19
CA ASN A 59 16.12 -3.98 -9.02
C ASN A 59 17.57 -4.25 -9.47
N GLN A 60 18.07 -3.55 -10.49
CA GLN A 60 19.42 -3.70 -11.02
C GLN A 60 20.16 -2.37 -11.05
N LEU A 61 21.46 -2.41 -10.72
CA LEU A 61 22.37 -1.28 -10.86
C LEU A 61 22.67 -1.00 -12.34
N PRO A 62 22.88 0.27 -12.71
CA PRO A 62 23.29 0.69 -14.06
C PRO A 62 24.79 0.44 -14.38
N VAL A 63 25.36 -0.62 -13.81
CA VAL A 63 26.79 -0.97 -13.93
C VAL A 63 26.89 -2.43 -14.40
N LYS A 64 27.77 -2.68 -15.37
CA LYS A 64 28.17 -4.04 -15.72
C LYS A 64 29.31 -4.48 -14.82
N ALA A 65 29.22 -5.70 -14.32
CA ALA A 65 30.25 -6.33 -13.52
C ALA A 65 30.70 -7.61 -14.23
N TYR A 66 32.01 -7.82 -14.34
CA TYR A 66 32.62 -9.04 -14.88
C TYR A 66 33.98 -9.27 -14.21
N LYS A 67 34.46 -10.52 -14.21
CA LYS A 67 35.82 -10.86 -13.75
C LYS A 67 36.77 -10.90 -14.94
N ASP A 68 37.93 -10.26 -14.81
CA ASP A 68 39.07 -10.32 -15.74
C ASP A 68 40.31 -10.74 -14.92
N ASP A 69 40.94 -11.88 -15.26
CA ASP A 69 42.06 -12.48 -14.53
C ASP A 69 41.87 -12.47 -12.98
N GLU A 70 40.73 -12.99 -12.51
CA GLU A 70 40.28 -13.03 -11.11
C GLU A 70 39.95 -11.69 -10.43
N LYS A 71 40.19 -10.55 -11.09
CA LYS A 71 39.83 -9.23 -10.57
C LYS A 71 38.46 -8.78 -11.05
N TRP A 72 37.67 -8.19 -10.16
CA TRP A 72 36.40 -7.55 -10.53
C TRP A 72 36.63 -6.27 -11.34
N CYS A 73 35.98 -6.19 -12.49
CA CYS A 73 35.94 -5.01 -13.35
C CYS A 73 34.52 -4.48 -13.46
N PHE A 74 34.40 -3.15 -13.46
CA PHE A 74 33.12 -2.46 -13.51
C PHE A 74 33.13 -1.35 -14.56
N GLU A 75 32.08 -1.30 -15.36
CA GLU A 75 31.85 -0.22 -16.31
C GLU A 75 30.41 0.26 -16.23
N TRP A 76 30.22 1.58 -16.37
CA TRP A 76 28.90 2.14 -16.60
C TRP A 76 28.32 1.52 -17.87
N ASP A 77 27.05 1.14 -17.85
CA ASP A 77 26.38 0.61 -19.03
C ASP A 77 25.97 1.72 -20.01
N LYS A 78 26.96 2.52 -20.46
CA LYS A 78 26.80 3.75 -21.25
C LYS A 78 26.30 3.51 -22.67
N PHE A 79 26.36 2.28 -23.16
CA PHE A 79 26.01 1.94 -24.55
C PHE A 79 24.74 1.11 -24.64
N ALA A 80 24.24 0.52 -23.54
CA ALA A 80 22.93 -0.08 -23.51
C ALA A 80 21.84 0.99 -23.72
N LEU A 81 20.96 0.73 -24.69
CA LEU A 81 19.78 1.56 -24.94
C LEU A 81 18.74 1.41 -23.81
N ASP A 82 18.79 0.28 -23.10
CA ASP A 82 17.88 -0.16 -22.05
C ASP A 82 18.24 0.34 -20.63
N THR A 83 19.32 1.11 -20.45
CA THR A 83 19.72 1.63 -19.13
C THR A 83 19.05 2.96 -18.78
N LEU A 84 17.72 2.97 -18.74
CA LEU A 84 16.91 4.12 -18.34
C LEU A 84 17.36 4.72 -16.99
N ILE A 85 17.73 3.84 -16.05
CA ILE A 85 18.15 4.23 -14.69
C ILE A 85 19.41 5.09 -14.69
N LEU A 86 20.32 4.90 -15.65
CA LEU A 86 21.50 5.74 -15.78
C LEU A 86 21.16 7.06 -16.48
N GLN A 87 20.37 6.99 -17.53
CA GLN A 87 20.04 8.11 -18.42
C GLN A 87 19.22 9.20 -17.72
N LEU A 88 18.43 8.84 -16.70
CA LEU A 88 17.63 9.82 -15.95
C LEU A 88 18.45 10.91 -15.28
N LYS A 89 19.74 10.64 -14.99
CA LYS A 89 20.64 11.63 -14.38
C LYS A 89 20.74 12.91 -15.20
N ASP A 90 20.61 12.81 -16.52
CA ASP A 90 20.80 13.93 -17.44
C ASP A 90 19.59 14.89 -17.42
N GLY A 91 18.47 14.48 -16.83
CA GLY A 91 17.33 15.34 -16.52
C GLY A 91 17.39 16.00 -15.14
N LEU A 92 18.33 15.59 -14.29
CA LEU A 92 18.52 16.14 -12.95
C LEU A 92 19.57 17.25 -12.97
N SER A 93 19.57 18.13 -11.96
CA SER A 93 20.56 19.22 -11.88
C SER A 93 21.96 18.66 -11.73
N SER A 94 22.95 19.28 -12.38
CA SER A 94 24.37 18.88 -12.29
C SER A 94 24.93 18.91 -10.87
N ASP A 95 24.33 19.72 -10.00
CA ASP A 95 24.77 19.93 -8.62
C ASP A 95 24.18 18.88 -7.66
N LEU A 96 23.30 17.98 -8.15
CA LEU A 96 22.73 16.91 -7.35
C LEU A 96 23.66 15.70 -7.31
N GLU A 97 23.96 15.22 -6.11
CA GLU A 97 24.59 13.91 -5.95
C GLU A 97 23.55 12.81 -6.13
N ILE A 98 23.81 11.87 -7.02
CA ILE A 98 22.91 10.74 -7.30
C ILE A 98 23.56 9.46 -6.79
N ILE A 99 22.84 8.76 -5.92
CA ILE A 99 23.23 7.48 -5.34
C ILE A 99 22.31 6.41 -5.91
N TYR A 100 22.88 5.31 -6.41
CA TYR A 100 22.12 4.18 -6.95
C TYR A 100 22.12 3.00 -5.99
N VAL A 101 20.97 2.39 -5.76
CA VAL A 101 20.82 1.17 -4.95
C VAL A 101 20.19 0.08 -5.82
N GLY A 102 20.84 -1.08 -5.92
CA GLY A 102 20.41 -2.15 -6.82
C GLY A 102 21.23 -3.44 -6.74
N CYS A 103 20.76 -4.53 -7.35
CA CYS A 103 21.55 -5.75 -7.53
C CYS A 103 22.51 -5.63 -8.72
N LEU A 104 23.64 -6.34 -8.67
CA LEU A 104 24.51 -6.52 -9.83
C LEU A 104 23.95 -7.60 -10.77
N LYS A 105 24.26 -7.49 -12.06
CA LYS A 105 23.97 -8.54 -13.07
C LYS A 105 24.97 -9.71 -13.03
N ALA A 106 25.77 -9.81 -11.97
CA ALA A 106 26.79 -10.83 -11.76
C ALA A 106 26.66 -11.40 -10.34
N ASP A 107 26.99 -12.68 -10.18
CA ASP A 107 27.03 -13.35 -8.88
C ASP A 107 28.36 -13.04 -8.19
N VAL A 108 28.29 -12.50 -6.98
CA VAL A 108 29.47 -12.06 -6.20
C VAL A 108 29.56 -12.91 -4.95
N GLU A 109 30.66 -13.67 -4.86
CA GLU A 109 30.96 -14.52 -3.71
C GLU A 109 31.07 -13.69 -2.42
N LEU A 110 30.66 -14.27 -1.29
CA LEU A 110 30.60 -13.59 0.01
C LEU A 110 31.92 -12.91 0.40
N ASN A 111 33.06 -13.53 0.07
CA ASN A 111 34.39 -13.00 0.37
C ASN A 111 34.73 -11.73 -0.42
N ASP A 112 34.16 -11.56 -1.62
CA ASP A 112 34.43 -10.43 -2.51
C ASP A 112 33.44 -9.27 -2.27
N GLN A 113 32.33 -9.50 -1.55
CA GLN A 113 31.22 -8.54 -1.47
C GLN A 113 31.60 -7.19 -0.86
N GLU A 114 32.45 -7.18 0.17
CA GLU A 114 32.88 -5.94 0.82
C GLU A 114 33.79 -5.11 -0.09
N GLU A 115 34.78 -5.74 -0.74
CA GLU A 115 35.66 -5.08 -1.70
C GLU A 115 34.86 -4.49 -2.87
N VAL A 116 33.94 -5.29 -3.44
CA VAL A 116 33.06 -4.85 -4.53
C VAL A 116 32.16 -3.69 -4.10
N ALA A 117 31.59 -3.74 -2.89
CA ALA A 117 30.75 -2.66 -2.37
C ALA A 117 31.53 -1.35 -2.18
N ASN A 118 32.73 -1.42 -1.61
CA ASN A 118 33.58 -0.25 -1.43
C ASN A 118 34.00 0.35 -2.77
N TYR A 119 34.41 -0.48 -3.73
CA TYR A 119 34.80 -0.03 -5.07
C TYR A 119 33.63 0.68 -5.80
N LEU A 120 32.43 0.09 -5.76
CA LEU A 120 31.23 0.66 -6.37
C LEU A 120 30.79 1.96 -5.70
N TRP A 121 30.95 2.07 -4.38
CA TRP A 121 30.65 3.30 -3.65
C TRP A 121 31.59 4.44 -4.04
N GLU A 122 32.90 4.19 -4.03
CA GLU A 122 33.92 5.21 -4.30
C GLU A 122 33.89 5.70 -5.75
N ASN A 123 33.77 4.78 -6.72
CA ASN A 123 33.92 5.08 -8.13
C ASN A 123 32.59 5.36 -8.85
N PHE A 124 31.48 4.81 -8.35
CA PHE A 124 30.18 4.84 -9.04
C PHE A 124 29.04 5.41 -8.19
N LYS A 125 29.26 5.70 -6.89
CA LYS A 125 28.17 6.05 -5.94
C LYS A 125 27.03 5.02 -5.98
N CYS A 126 27.39 3.76 -6.17
CA CYS A 126 26.47 2.63 -6.22
C CYS A 126 26.56 1.81 -4.94
N VAL A 127 25.41 1.46 -4.38
CA VAL A 127 25.26 0.59 -3.20
C VAL A 127 24.71 -0.76 -3.69
N PRO A 128 25.56 -1.79 -3.81
CA PRO A 128 25.10 -3.10 -4.26
C PRO A 128 24.21 -3.77 -3.21
N THR A 129 23.14 -4.38 -3.68
CA THR A 129 22.23 -5.23 -2.92
C THR A 129 22.50 -6.68 -3.30
N PHE A 130 23.26 -7.38 -2.47
CA PHE A 130 23.53 -8.80 -2.67
C PHE A 130 22.35 -9.63 -2.18
N LEU A 131 21.83 -10.50 -3.04
CA LEU A 131 20.73 -11.42 -2.73
C LEU A 131 21.23 -12.85 -2.97
N SER A 132 20.87 -13.77 -2.08
CA SER A 132 21.20 -15.19 -2.29
C SER A 132 20.48 -15.75 -3.51
N LEU A 133 21.06 -16.79 -4.13
CA LEU A 133 20.47 -17.42 -5.31
C LEU A 133 19.06 -17.97 -5.05
N ASP A 134 18.81 -18.58 -3.88
CA ASP A 134 17.47 -19.04 -3.49
C ASP A 134 16.47 -17.87 -3.42
N LEU A 135 16.90 -16.74 -2.84
CA LEU A 135 16.06 -15.55 -2.76
C LEU A 135 15.77 -15.00 -4.16
N ILE A 136 16.77 -14.87 -5.03
CA ILE A 136 16.59 -14.43 -6.43
C ILE A 136 15.60 -15.34 -7.16
N ASN A 137 15.70 -16.66 -7.00
CA ASN A 137 14.81 -17.61 -7.64
C ASN A 137 13.35 -17.42 -7.19
N LYS A 138 13.08 -17.23 -5.89
CA LYS A 138 11.72 -17.07 -5.37
C LYS A 138 11.15 -15.67 -5.57
N TYR A 139 11.96 -14.63 -5.36
CA TYR A 139 11.56 -13.22 -5.50
C TYR A 139 11.49 -12.78 -6.96
N TYR A 140 12.59 -12.89 -7.71
CA TYR A 140 12.68 -12.33 -9.05
C TYR A 140 12.07 -13.26 -10.09
N HIS A 141 12.50 -14.53 -10.13
CA HIS A 141 11.93 -15.48 -11.10
C HIS A 141 10.51 -15.88 -10.71
N GLY A 142 10.28 -16.34 -9.48
CA GLY A 142 8.97 -16.77 -8.99
C GLY A 142 7.93 -15.65 -8.90
N PHE A 143 8.06 -14.75 -7.92
CA PHE A 143 7.02 -13.75 -7.67
C PHE A 143 6.96 -12.66 -8.75
N CYS A 144 8.10 -12.07 -9.14
CA CYS A 144 8.10 -10.96 -10.08
C CYS A 144 7.81 -11.41 -11.52
N LYS A 145 8.56 -12.39 -12.04
CA LYS A 145 8.49 -12.76 -13.47
C LYS A 145 7.44 -13.82 -13.81
N HIS A 146 7.20 -14.80 -12.94
CA HIS A 146 6.19 -15.84 -13.22
C HIS A 146 4.79 -15.53 -12.69
N TYR A 147 4.66 -14.60 -11.74
CA TYR A 147 3.36 -14.26 -11.15
C TYR A 147 2.92 -12.82 -11.45
N LEU A 148 3.64 -11.80 -10.96
CA LEU A 148 3.25 -10.39 -11.15
C LEU A 148 3.28 -9.96 -12.62
N TRP A 149 4.34 -10.32 -13.37
CA TRP A 149 4.50 -9.91 -14.77
C TRP A 149 3.33 -10.41 -15.65
N PRO A 150 2.98 -11.71 -15.66
CA PRO A 150 1.75 -12.19 -16.29
C PRO A 150 0.48 -11.47 -15.86
N LEU A 151 0.28 -11.29 -14.56
CA LEU A 151 -0.93 -10.69 -14.02
C LEU A 151 -1.08 -9.23 -14.50
N PHE A 152 -0.01 -8.45 -14.46
CA PHE A 152 -0.01 -7.05 -14.89
C PHE A 152 -0.18 -6.93 -16.42
N HIS A 153 0.14 -8.00 -17.17
CA HIS A 153 -0.08 -8.12 -18.60
C HIS A 153 -1.36 -8.89 -18.95
N TYR A 154 -2.34 -8.93 -18.03
CA TYR A 154 -3.69 -9.47 -18.24
C TYR A 154 -3.74 -10.98 -18.51
N MET A 155 -2.72 -11.73 -18.11
CA MET A 155 -2.73 -13.19 -18.12
C MET A 155 -3.06 -13.73 -16.73
N LEU A 156 -4.25 -14.32 -16.59
CA LEU A 156 -4.67 -15.01 -15.37
C LEU A 156 -4.22 -16.48 -15.38
N PRO A 157 -3.81 -17.03 -14.23
CA PRO A 157 -3.44 -18.44 -14.11
C PRO A 157 -4.69 -19.34 -14.05
N VAL A 158 -5.41 -19.49 -15.16
CA VAL A 158 -6.68 -20.23 -15.22
C VAL A 158 -6.48 -21.75 -15.13
N THR A 159 -5.37 -22.26 -15.68
CA THR A 159 -5.04 -23.69 -15.68
C THR A 159 -3.61 -23.91 -15.21
N PRO A 160 -3.25 -25.10 -14.68
CA PRO A 160 -1.86 -25.40 -14.30
C PRO A 160 -0.85 -25.26 -15.45
N SER A 161 -1.31 -25.36 -16.70
CA SER A 161 -0.51 -25.19 -17.91
C SER A 161 -0.40 -23.74 -18.39
N HIS A 162 -1.24 -22.83 -17.89
CA HIS A 162 -1.25 -21.42 -18.30
C HIS A 162 -1.14 -20.53 -17.07
N GLY A 163 0.10 -20.14 -16.73
CA GLY A 163 0.42 -19.23 -15.63
C GLY A 163 0.69 -19.92 -14.29
N VAL A 164 1.49 -19.27 -13.44
CA VAL A 164 1.83 -19.77 -12.11
C VAL A 164 0.79 -19.31 -11.10
N ARG A 165 0.33 -20.23 -10.22
CA ARG A 165 -0.59 -19.88 -9.12
C ARG A 165 0.14 -19.10 -8.03
N PHE A 166 -0.62 -18.37 -7.22
CA PHE A 166 -0.06 -17.66 -6.08
C PHE A 166 0.65 -18.62 -5.12
N ASP A 167 1.91 -18.32 -4.82
CA ASP A 167 2.71 -19.03 -3.82
C ASP A 167 3.10 -18.07 -2.70
N ARG A 168 2.71 -18.42 -1.47
CA ARG A 168 3.00 -17.63 -0.28
C ARG A 168 4.50 -17.54 0.01
N SER A 169 5.28 -18.58 -0.30
CA SER A 169 6.73 -18.59 -0.11
C SER A 169 7.43 -17.57 -1.00
N ASN A 170 6.99 -17.47 -2.27
CA ASN A 170 7.47 -16.47 -3.22
C ASN A 170 7.11 -15.04 -2.79
N TRP A 171 5.91 -14.83 -2.22
CA TRP A 171 5.55 -13.55 -1.62
C TRP A 171 6.44 -13.20 -0.42
N LEU A 172 6.70 -14.14 0.49
CA LEU A 172 7.60 -13.90 1.62
C LEU A 172 9.02 -13.57 1.15
N ALA A 173 9.51 -14.26 0.12
CA ALA A 173 10.77 -13.92 -0.54
C ALA A 173 10.75 -12.50 -1.13
N TYR A 174 9.64 -12.06 -1.74
CA TYR A 174 9.49 -10.71 -2.25
C TYR A 174 9.57 -9.64 -1.15
N VAL A 175 8.91 -9.89 -0.02
CA VAL A 175 8.99 -9.02 1.16
C VAL A 175 10.41 -9.02 1.74
N SER A 176 11.05 -10.18 1.85
CA SER A 176 12.43 -10.30 2.35
C SER A 176 13.44 -9.56 1.45
N ALA A 177 13.34 -9.71 0.13
CA ALA A 177 14.19 -8.96 -0.80
C ALA A 177 13.99 -7.44 -0.64
N ASN A 178 12.73 -6.97 -0.63
CA ASN A 178 12.42 -5.55 -0.41
C ASN A 178 12.95 -5.02 0.94
N LYS A 179 13.00 -5.86 1.98
CA LYS A 179 13.60 -5.51 3.27
C LYS A 179 15.11 -5.29 3.14
N ILE A 180 15.83 -6.16 2.42
CA ILE A 180 17.26 -5.99 2.17
C ILE A 180 17.53 -4.70 1.38
N PHE A 181 16.69 -4.39 0.38
CA PHE A 181 16.74 -3.10 -0.33
C PHE A 181 16.51 -1.92 0.61
N ALA A 182 15.55 -2.01 1.54
CA ALA A 182 15.32 -0.96 2.55
C ALA A 182 16.54 -0.76 3.44
N ASP A 183 17.18 -1.84 3.88
CA ASP A 183 18.39 -1.80 4.69
C ASP A 183 19.53 -1.09 3.95
N LYS A 184 19.71 -1.35 2.64
CA LYS A 184 20.69 -0.63 1.82
C LYS A 184 20.38 0.86 1.64
N VAL A 185 19.12 1.25 1.54
CA VAL A 185 18.75 2.68 1.54
C VAL A 185 19.08 3.32 2.89
N TYR A 186 18.88 2.61 4.00
CA TYR A 186 19.18 3.13 5.34
C TYR A 186 20.66 3.35 5.62
N GLU A 187 21.55 2.65 4.91
CA GLU A 187 22.99 2.82 5.05
C GLU A 187 23.47 4.21 4.56
N VAL A 188 22.73 4.85 3.64
CA VAL A 188 23.21 6.07 2.94
C VAL A 188 22.31 7.29 3.08
N ILE A 189 21.04 7.11 3.47
CA ILE A 189 20.02 8.17 3.46
C ILE A 189 20.19 9.18 4.60
N ASN A 190 20.06 10.46 4.26
CA ASN A 190 19.70 11.54 5.17
C ASN A 190 18.18 11.80 5.05
N PRO A 191 17.35 11.35 6.01
CA PRO A 191 15.89 11.34 5.86
C PRO A 191 15.25 12.74 5.82
N ASP A 192 15.94 13.77 6.29
CA ASP A 192 15.41 15.14 6.32
C ASP A 192 15.64 15.88 4.99
N GLU A 193 16.72 15.58 4.29
CA GLU A 193 17.13 16.29 3.07
C GLU A 193 16.87 15.49 1.78
N ASP A 194 17.20 14.19 1.80
CA ASP A 194 17.24 13.37 0.59
C ASP A 194 15.84 13.00 0.08
N TYR A 195 15.80 12.67 -1.21
CA TYR A 195 14.62 12.12 -1.86
C TYR A 195 14.95 10.74 -2.40
N VAL A 196 14.08 9.77 -2.11
CA VAL A 196 14.17 8.41 -2.62
C VAL A 196 13.23 8.26 -3.81
N TRP A 197 13.75 7.76 -4.92
CA TRP A 197 12.97 7.47 -6.11
C TRP A 197 13.08 5.98 -6.46
N ILE A 198 12.00 5.25 -6.19
CA ILE A 198 11.88 3.81 -6.37
C ILE A 198 11.34 3.48 -7.76
N GLN A 199 11.89 2.44 -8.37
CA GLN A 199 11.62 2.06 -9.76
C GLN A 199 11.02 0.67 -9.85
N ASP A 200 9.83 0.61 -10.46
CA ASP A 200 9.17 -0.57 -11.00
C ASP A 200 8.59 -1.60 -10.01
N TYR A 201 7.81 -2.54 -10.55
CA TYR A 201 7.00 -3.51 -9.81
C TYR A 201 7.77 -4.46 -8.88
N HIS A 202 9.09 -4.53 -9.00
CA HIS A 202 9.97 -5.31 -8.14
C HIS A 202 9.99 -4.80 -6.70
N LEU A 203 9.71 -3.50 -6.49
CA LEU A 203 9.94 -2.81 -5.22
C LEU A 203 8.68 -2.11 -4.67
N MET A 204 7.48 -2.63 -4.93
CA MET A 204 6.21 -1.95 -4.61
C MET A 204 5.93 -1.85 -3.09
N VAL A 205 6.53 -2.71 -2.27
CA VAL A 205 6.35 -2.68 -0.80
C VAL A 205 7.45 -1.92 -0.07
N LEU A 206 8.55 -1.59 -0.75
CA LEU A 206 9.67 -0.80 -0.22
C LEU A 206 9.22 0.55 0.39
N PRO A 207 8.30 1.34 -0.20
CA PRO A 207 7.88 2.62 0.39
C PRO A 207 7.35 2.48 1.83
N THR A 208 6.58 1.41 2.10
CA THR A 208 6.04 1.14 3.44
C THR A 208 7.14 0.86 4.44
N MET A 209 8.16 0.09 4.03
CA MET A 209 9.31 -0.22 4.89
C MET A 209 10.06 1.07 5.25
N LEU A 210 10.35 1.90 4.24
CA LEU A 210 11.07 3.17 4.44
C LEU A 210 10.30 4.13 5.37
N ARG A 211 8.99 4.31 5.14
CA ARG A 211 8.17 5.19 6.00
C ARG A 211 8.04 4.70 7.42
N LYS A 212 8.04 3.38 7.63
CA LYS A 212 7.98 2.80 8.97
C LYS A 212 9.18 3.22 9.81
N LYS A 213 10.37 3.32 9.22
CA LYS A 213 11.58 3.81 9.91
C LYS A 213 11.64 5.33 9.97
N TYR A 214 11.31 6.00 8.87
CA TYR A 214 11.37 7.45 8.74
C TYR A 214 10.03 8.00 8.24
N ILE A 215 9.14 8.39 9.15
CA ILE A 215 7.75 8.78 8.83
C ILE A 215 7.66 9.90 7.77
N ARG A 216 8.63 10.82 7.78
CA ARG A 216 8.69 12.02 6.91
C ARG A 216 9.58 11.87 5.67
N ILE A 217 10.13 10.68 5.43
CA ILE A 217 10.93 10.41 4.24
C ILE A 217 10.18 10.80 2.96
N LYS A 218 10.90 11.39 2.02
CA LYS A 218 10.39 11.88 0.73
C LYS A 218 10.52 10.78 -0.30
N VAL A 219 9.41 10.21 -0.75
CA VAL A 219 9.41 8.99 -1.57
C VAL A 219 8.59 9.16 -2.83
N GLY A 220 9.24 9.02 -3.98
CA GLY A 220 8.62 8.85 -5.29
C GLY A 220 8.69 7.40 -5.74
N PHE A 221 7.68 6.94 -6.46
CA PHE A 221 7.66 5.63 -7.12
C PHE A 221 7.24 5.80 -8.58
N PHE A 222 7.89 5.11 -9.51
CA PHE A 222 7.45 5.08 -10.91
C PHE A 222 7.28 3.63 -11.39
N LEU A 223 6.09 3.29 -11.91
CA LEU A 223 5.78 1.97 -12.46
C LEU A 223 6.02 1.95 -13.98
N HIS A 224 6.93 1.08 -14.44
CA HIS A 224 7.25 0.98 -15.87
C HIS A 224 6.37 -0.03 -16.61
N SER A 225 5.92 -1.06 -15.90
CA SER A 225 4.93 -2.05 -16.34
C SER A 225 3.52 -1.44 -16.48
N PRO A 226 2.58 -2.08 -17.21
CA PRO A 226 1.17 -1.73 -17.11
C PRO A 226 0.67 -1.91 -15.67
N PHE A 227 -0.38 -1.17 -15.31
CA PHE A 227 -1.19 -1.46 -14.14
C PHE A 227 -2.54 -2.07 -14.59
N PRO A 228 -2.91 -3.27 -14.11
CA PRO A 228 -4.10 -3.97 -14.60
C PRO A 228 -5.39 -3.35 -14.03
N SER A 229 -6.50 -3.56 -14.74
CA SER A 229 -7.84 -3.16 -14.27
C SER A 229 -8.20 -3.80 -12.93
N SER A 230 -9.16 -3.22 -12.20
CA SER A 230 -9.58 -3.70 -10.89
C SER A 230 -10.07 -5.15 -10.88
N GLU A 231 -10.68 -5.62 -11.97
CA GLU A 231 -11.11 -7.02 -12.13
C GLU A 231 -9.96 -8.02 -12.19
N ILE A 232 -8.85 -7.64 -12.83
CA ILE A 232 -7.64 -8.46 -12.89
C ILE A 232 -6.83 -8.27 -11.60
N TYR A 233 -6.69 -7.05 -11.11
CA TYR A 233 -5.90 -6.76 -9.92
C TYR A 233 -6.49 -7.43 -8.67
N ARG A 234 -7.82 -7.51 -8.54
CA ARG A 234 -8.46 -8.12 -7.35
C ARG A 234 -8.18 -9.61 -7.19
N THR A 235 -7.74 -10.30 -8.25
CA THR A 235 -7.35 -11.72 -8.16
C THR A 235 -6.05 -11.90 -7.40
N LEU A 236 -5.25 -10.85 -7.21
CA LEU A 236 -4.04 -10.86 -6.39
C LEU A 236 -4.39 -11.03 -4.90
N PRO A 237 -3.89 -12.09 -4.22
CA PRO A 237 -4.21 -12.29 -2.79
C PRO A 237 -3.61 -11.24 -1.85
N VAL A 238 -2.49 -10.60 -2.25
CA VAL A 238 -1.75 -9.58 -1.48
C VAL A 238 -1.95 -8.16 -2.02
N ARG A 239 -3.12 -7.93 -2.64
CA ARG A 239 -3.49 -6.68 -3.31
C ARG A 239 -3.48 -5.48 -2.36
N ASP A 240 -3.98 -5.67 -1.14
CA ASP A 240 -4.08 -4.60 -0.15
C ASP A 240 -2.71 -4.12 0.30
N GLU A 241 -1.78 -5.04 0.57
CA GLU A 241 -0.41 -4.72 0.98
C GLU A 241 0.36 -3.98 -0.13
N ILE A 242 0.14 -4.35 -1.39
CA ILE A 242 0.77 -3.68 -2.53
C ILE A 242 0.18 -2.27 -2.73
N LEU A 243 -1.15 -2.11 -2.72
CA LEU A 243 -1.79 -0.79 -2.80
C LEU A 243 -1.35 0.13 -1.66
N LYS A 244 -1.32 -0.37 -0.42
CA LYS A 244 -0.81 0.36 0.75
C LYS A 244 0.68 0.70 0.60
N GLY A 245 1.45 -0.13 -0.11
CA GLY A 245 2.79 0.17 -0.61
C GLY A 245 2.85 1.48 -1.38
N PHE A 246 2.05 1.59 -2.46
CA PHE A 246 1.95 2.82 -3.25
C PHE A 246 1.47 4.03 -2.44
N LEU A 247 0.53 3.85 -1.52
CA LEU A 247 -0.01 4.93 -0.68
C LEU A 247 0.97 5.42 0.39
N ASN A 248 2.06 4.67 0.63
CA ASN A 248 3.22 5.14 1.38
C ASN A 248 4.23 5.91 0.51
N CYS A 249 3.90 6.28 -0.73
CA CYS A 249 4.65 7.28 -1.51
C CYS A 249 4.08 8.69 -1.31
N ASP A 250 4.83 9.71 -1.73
CA ASP A 250 4.34 11.08 -1.91
C ASP A 250 3.92 11.33 -3.37
N LEU A 251 4.64 10.70 -4.31
CA LEU A 251 4.36 10.74 -5.74
C LEU A 251 4.40 9.33 -6.33
N VAL A 252 3.37 8.96 -7.09
CA VAL A 252 3.31 7.72 -7.86
C VAL A 252 3.17 8.05 -9.35
N GLY A 253 4.10 7.55 -10.16
CA GLY A 253 4.16 7.77 -11.60
C GLY A 253 3.74 6.55 -12.42
N PHE A 254 3.01 6.79 -13.51
CA PHE A 254 2.59 5.80 -14.50
C PHE A 254 2.92 6.26 -15.93
N GLN A 255 3.07 5.30 -16.84
CA GLN A 255 3.34 5.56 -18.26
C GLN A 255 2.17 6.25 -18.98
N THR A 256 0.93 5.79 -18.74
CA THR A 256 -0.27 6.27 -19.44
C THR A 256 -1.39 6.60 -18.46
N PHE A 257 -2.38 7.38 -18.93
CA PHE A 257 -3.57 7.70 -18.14
C PHE A 257 -4.37 6.44 -17.82
N ASP A 258 -4.46 5.45 -18.71
CA ASP A 258 -5.18 4.21 -18.44
C ASP A 258 -4.61 3.44 -17.25
N TYR A 259 -3.29 3.35 -17.14
CA TYR A 259 -2.67 2.64 -16.02
C TYR A 259 -2.92 3.39 -14.70
N ALA A 260 -2.81 4.72 -14.71
CA ALA A 260 -3.15 5.54 -13.54
C ALA A 260 -4.63 5.41 -13.17
N ARG A 261 -5.54 5.43 -14.14
CA ARG A 261 -6.99 5.26 -13.94
C ARG A 261 -7.31 3.90 -13.32
N HIS A 262 -6.66 2.83 -13.78
CA HIS A 262 -6.83 1.50 -13.18
C HIS A 262 -6.33 1.44 -11.74
N PHE A 263 -5.19 2.07 -11.42
CA PHE A 263 -4.72 2.19 -10.05
C PHE A 263 -5.72 2.96 -9.16
N LEU A 264 -6.22 4.10 -9.63
CA LEU A 264 -7.23 4.90 -8.92
C LEU A 264 -8.51 4.10 -8.67
N SER A 265 -9.01 3.36 -9.67
CA SER A 265 -10.17 2.48 -9.51
C SER A 265 -9.91 1.35 -8.50
N CYS A 266 -8.70 0.80 -8.45
CA CYS A 266 -8.33 -0.18 -7.42
C CYS A 266 -8.34 0.43 -6.02
N CYS A 267 -7.78 1.64 -5.84
CA CYS A 267 -7.82 2.35 -4.56
C CYS A 267 -9.26 2.65 -4.12
N SER A 268 -10.12 3.09 -5.02
CA SER A 268 -11.53 3.36 -4.71
C SER A 268 -12.28 2.07 -4.35
N ARG A 269 -12.27 1.06 -5.22
CA ARG A 269 -13.05 -0.18 -5.02
C ARG A 269 -12.56 -1.05 -3.85
N MET A 270 -11.25 -1.08 -3.59
CA MET A 270 -10.67 -2.00 -2.58
C MET A 270 -10.44 -1.33 -1.23
N LEU A 271 -10.18 -0.02 -1.22
CA LEU A 271 -9.83 0.72 0.00
C LEU A 271 -10.83 1.83 0.34
N GLY A 272 -11.86 2.06 -0.49
CA GLY A 272 -12.84 3.13 -0.29
C GLY A 272 -12.26 4.53 -0.42
N LEU A 273 -11.13 4.67 -1.13
CA LEU A 273 -10.42 5.94 -1.24
C LEU A 273 -10.88 6.74 -2.45
N ASP A 274 -11.40 7.93 -2.20
CA ASP A 274 -11.68 8.91 -3.25
C ASP A 274 -10.39 9.60 -3.74
N TYR A 275 -10.38 9.96 -5.01
CA TYR A 275 -9.34 10.80 -5.59
C TYR A 275 -9.93 12.09 -6.11
N GLN A 276 -9.14 13.17 -6.07
CA GLN A 276 -9.56 14.49 -6.50
C GLN A 276 -8.57 15.05 -7.52
N SER A 277 -9.10 15.68 -8.56
CA SER A 277 -8.30 16.52 -9.46
C SER A 277 -8.30 17.95 -8.91
N LYS A 278 -7.14 18.44 -8.46
CA LYS A 278 -6.97 19.82 -7.98
C LYS A 278 -5.88 20.51 -8.79
N ARG A 279 -6.21 21.65 -9.42
CA ARG A 279 -5.26 22.51 -10.16
C ARG A 279 -4.41 21.75 -11.20
N GLY A 280 -5.00 20.77 -11.88
CA GLY A 280 -4.34 19.97 -12.92
C GLY A 280 -3.51 18.77 -12.44
N TYR A 281 -3.55 18.44 -11.14
CA TYR A 281 -2.92 17.24 -10.58
C TYR A 281 -3.97 16.33 -9.97
N ILE A 282 -3.77 15.02 -10.10
CA ILE A 282 -4.62 14.00 -9.48
C ILE A 282 -3.98 13.62 -8.14
N GLY A 283 -4.75 13.62 -7.06
CA GLY A 283 -4.28 13.23 -5.74
C GLY A 283 -5.30 12.38 -4.98
N ILE A 284 -4.80 11.42 -4.21
CA ILE A 284 -5.59 10.61 -3.27
C ILE A 284 -5.36 11.19 -1.86
N ASP A 285 -6.43 11.52 -1.15
CA ASP A 285 -6.31 11.82 0.28
C ASP A 285 -6.19 10.50 1.05
N TYR A 286 -5.07 10.34 1.75
CA TYR A 286 -4.76 9.15 2.52
C TYR A 286 -4.33 9.58 3.92
N PHE A 287 -5.29 9.60 4.85
CA PHE A 287 -5.11 9.99 6.24
C PHE A 287 -4.47 11.39 6.40
N GLY A 288 -4.97 12.37 5.64
CA GLY A 288 -4.51 13.77 5.68
C GLY A 288 -3.19 14.03 4.93
N ARG A 289 -2.62 13.00 4.31
CA ARG A 289 -1.57 13.12 3.29
C ARG A 289 -2.20 13.07 1.91
N THR A 290 -1.62 13.83 0.98
CA THR A 290 -2.01 13.75 -0.43
C THR A 290 -0.98 12.90 -1.16
N VAL A 291 -1.38 11.72 -1.64
CA VAL A 291 -0.56 10.91 -2.55
C VAL A 291 -0.80 11.41 -3.97
N THR A 292 0.20 12.06 -4.55
CA THR A 292 0.07 12.67 -5.88
C THR A 292 0.29 11.63 -6.97
N ILE A 293 -0.52 11.67 -8.03
CA ILE A 293 -0.41 10.78 -9.19
C ILE A 293 0.12 11.56 -10.38
N LYS A 294 1.18 11.03 -11.01
CA LYS A 294 1.79 11.58 -12.22
C LYS A 294 1.62 10.61 -13.37
N ILE A 295 1.23 11.14 -14.52
CA ILE A 295 1.22 10.39 -15.78
C ILE A 295 2.28 11.02 -16.66
N LEU A 296 3.27 10.23 -17.05
CA LEU A 296 4.41 10.73 -17.81
C LEU A 296 5.08 9.58 -18.57
N PRO A 297 4.80 9.43 -19.88
CA PRO A 297 5.47 8.45 -20.73
C PRO A 297 6.98 8.66 -20.70
N VAL A 298 7.74 7.60 -20.45
CA VAL A 298 9.20 7.68 -20.50
C VAL A 298 9.72 7.81 -21.94
N GLY A 299 10.70 8.67 -22.13
CA GLY A 299 11.38 8.91 -23.41
C GLY A 299 12.68 8.15 -23.56
N ILE A 300 13.41 8.45 -24.65
CA ILE A 300 14.75 7.91 -24.95
C ILE A 300 15.83 8.96 -24.73
N HIS A 301 17.09 8.54 -24.62
CA HIS A 301 18.22 9.46 -24.56
C HIS A 301 18.68 9.89 -25.97
N MET A 302 18.31 11.10 -26.39
CA MET A 302 18.64 11.65 -27.72
C MET A 302 20.15 11.72 -27.99
N GLY A 303 20.93 12.29 -27.07
CA GLY A 303 22.38 12.48 -27.28
C GLY A 303 23.17 11.18 -27.44
N GLN A 304 22.87 10.15 -26.64
CA GLN A 304 23.48 8.82 -26.74
C GLN A 304 23.22 8.20 -28.11
N LEU A 305 21.99 8.22 -28.60
CA LEU A 305 21.64 7.70 -29.92
C LEU A 305 22.37 8.45 -31.03
N GLN A 306 22.36 9.79 -30.99
CA GLN A 306 23.09 10.63 -31.96
C GLN A 306 24.60 10.32 -31.95
N ASN A 307 25.20 10.13 -30.78
CA ASN A 307 26.60 9.75 -30.65
C ASN A 307 26.88 8.39 -31.30
N VAL A 308 26.08 7.36 -31.00
CA VAL A 308 26.28 6.03 -31.60
C VAL A 308 26.04 6.03 -33.11
N MET A 309 25.06 6.80 -33.59
CA MET A 309 24.82 7.00 -35.03
C MET A 309 25.98 7.69 -35.76
N SER A 310 26.77 8.49 -35.05
CA SER A 310 27.93 9.18 -35.61
C SER A 310 29.18 8.29 -35.72
N LEU A 311 29.20 7.13 -35.05
CA LEU A 311 30.34 6.21 -35.06
C LEU A 311 30.56 5.60 -36.45
N SER A 312 31.83 5.48 -36.83
CA SER A 312 32.24 4.87 -38.11
C SER A 312 31.76 3.42 -38.23
N ASP A 313 31.80 2.65 -37.13
CA ASP A 313 31.41 1.24 -37.13
C ASP A 313 29.91 1.06 -37.38
N THR A 314 29.05 1.94 -36.87
CA THR A 314 27.62 1.98 -37.21
C THR A 314 27.42 2.19 -38.71
N GLY A 315 28.17 3.11 -39.32
CA GLY A 315 28.14 3.36 -40.76
C GLY A 315 28.61 2.17 -41.59
N LYS A 316 29.73 1.54 -41.22
CA LYS A 316 30.23 0.31 -41.86
C LYS A 316 29.18 -0.78 -41.81
N LYS A 317 28.58 -1.01 -40.63
CA LYS A 317 27.55 -2.03 -40.44
C LYS A 317 26.31 -1.78 -41.27
N ALA A 318 25.85 -0.52 -41.32
CA ALA A 318 24.70 -0.13 -42.13
C ALA A 318 24.97 -0.39 -43.63
N LYS A 319 26.19 -0.12 -44.10
CA LYS A 319 26.61 -0.44 -45.48
C LYS A 319 26.63 -1.95 -45.75
N GLU A 320 27.23 -2.74 -44.86
CA GLU A 320 27.23 -4.22 -44.96
C GLU A 320 25.81 -4.78 -45.05
N LEU A 321 24.90 -4.30 -44.19
CA LEU A 321 23.52 -4.79 -44.19
C LEU A 321 22.75 -4.33 -45.44
N LYS A 322 23.00 -3.12 -45.94
CA LYS A 322 22.41 -2.61 -47.18
C LYS A 322 22.86 -3.44 -48.39
N GLU A 323 24.13 -3.85 -48.44
CA GLU A 323 24.66 -4.75 -49.47
C GLU A 323 24.07 -6.16 -49.33
N LYS A 324 24.00 -6.68 -48.10
CA LYS A 324 23.42 -8.00 -47.78
C LYS A 324 21.95 -8.12 -48.22
N TYR A 325 21.16 -7.06 -48.03
CA TYR A 325 19.73 -7.04 -48.35
C TYR A 325 19.41 -6.25 -49.62
N ALA A 326 20.37 -6.13 -50.55
CA ALA A 326 20.22 -5.36 -51.77
C ALA A 326 18.98 -5.78 -52.58
N GLY A 327 18.20 -4.78 -53.01
CA GLY A 327 16.98 -4.99 -53.79
C GLY A 327 15.78 -5.53 -52.99
N LYS A 328 15.88 -5.60 -51.65
CA LYS A 328 14.78 -6.01 -50.76
C LYS A 328 14.28 -4.84 -49.91
N ILE A 329 13.00 -4.88 -49.57
CA ILE A 329 12.35 -4.00 -48.60
C ILE A 329 12.43 -4.70 -47.23
N VAL A 330 13.13 -4.09 -46.29
CA VAL A 330 13.39 -4.66 -44.96
C VAL A 330 12.38 -4.10 -43.97
N MET A 331 11.57 -4.98 -43.37
CA MET A 331 10.80 -4.70 -42.16
C MET A 331 11.59 -5.19 -40.95
N LEU A 332 11.46 -4.51 -39.81
CA LEU A 332 12.23 -4.84 -38.61
C LEU A 332 11.33 -5.06 -37.40
N GLY A 333 11.55 -6.16 -36.69
CA GLY A 333 11.06 -6.38 -35.34
C GLY A 333 12.23 -6.48 -34.37
N ILE A 334 12.13 -5.81 -33.23
CA ILE A 334 13.08 -5.94 -32.12
C ILE A 334 12.28 -6.16 -30.85
N ASP A 335 12.40 -7.35 -30.26
CA ASP A 335 11.61 -7.73 -29.09
C ASP A 335 12.45 -8.59 -28.15
N ASP A 336 12.07 -8.60 -26.89
CA ASP A 336 12.60 -9.60 -25.95
C ASP A 336 11.90 -10.94 -26.20
N MET A 337 12.59 -12.04 -25.90
CA MET A 337 11.95 -13.36 -25.91
C MET A 337 10.96 -13.49 -24.76
N ASP A 338 9.73 -13.04 -24.99
CA ASP A 338 8.64 -12.93 -24.03
C ASP A 338 7.29 -13.10 -24.74
N MET A 339 6.36 -13.83 -24.12
CA MET A 339 5.06 -14.15 -24.71
C MET A 339 4.20 -12.91 -25.02
N PHE A 340 4.37 -11.82 -24.28
CA PHE A 340 3.58 -10.60 -24.46
C PHE A 340 4.05 -9.77 -25.65
N LYS A 341 5.18 -10.12 -26.29
CA LYS A 341 5.72 -9.40 -27.45
C LYS A 341 5.08 -9.79 -28.78
N GLY A 342 4.26 -10.85 -28.81
CA GLY A 342 3.46 -11.19 -29.99
C GLY A 342 4.30 -11.54 -31.24
N ILE A 343 5.51 -12.07 -31.06
CA ILE A 343 6.45 -12.39 -32.15
C ILE A 343 5.83 -13.43 -33.12
N GLY A 344 5.15 -14.45 -32.58
CA GLY A 344 4.43 -15.45 -33.39
C GLY A 344 3.35 -14.82 -34.28
N LEU A 345 2.52 -13.94 -33.70
CA LEU A 345 1.47 -13.19 -34.42
C LEU A 345 2.08 -12.31 -35.53
N LYS A 346 3.24 -11.70 -35.27
CA LYS A 346 3.98 -10.91 -36.26
C LYS A 346 4.40 -11.76 -37.46
N PHE A 347 4.89 -12.97 -37.20
CA PHE A 347 5.33 -13.89 -38.25
C PHE A 347 4.15 -14.38 -39.06
N LEU A 348 3.04 -14.75 -38.41
CA LEU A 348 1.81 -15.13 -39.09
C LEU A 348 1.30 -14.01 -40.01
N ALA A 349 1.34 -12.76 -39.57
CA ALA A 349 0.97 -11.60 -40.40
C ALA A 349 1.90 -11.43 -41.61
N MET A 350 3.20 -11.68 -41.46
CA MET A 350 4.14 -11.69 -42.60
C MET A 350 3.82 -12.82 -43.59
N GLY A 351 3.47 -14.01 -43.10
CA GLY A 351 3.01 -15.12 -43.94
C GLY A 351 1.74 -14.75 -44.72
N HIS A 352 0.75 -14.21 -44.01
CA HIS A 352 -0.52 -13.77 -44.58
C HIS A 352 -0.35 -12.69 -45.66
N LEU A 353 0.52 -11.70 -45.44
CA LEU A 353 0.88 -10.68 -46.42
C LEU A 353 1.41 -11.31 -47.73
N LEU A 354 2.28 -12.31 -47.61
CA LEU A 354 2.88 -13.00 -48.76
C LEU A 354 1.90 -13.94 -49.46
N ASP A 355 0.92 -14.49 -48.74
CA ASP A 355 -0.18 -15.25 -49.30
C ASP A 355 -1.08 -14.35 -50.15
N GLN A 356 -1.53 -13.22 -49.58
CA GLN A 356 -2.44 -12.28 -50.24
C GLN A 356 -1.79 -11.49 -51.39
N THR A 357 -0.50 -11.18 -51.28
CA THR A 357 0.21 -10.34 -52.27
C THR A 357 1.43 -11.07 -52.85
N PRO A 358 1.24 -11.99 -53.82
CA PRO A 358 2.34 -12.75 -54.42
C PRO A 358 3.44 -11.90 -55.07
N SER A 359 3.12 -10.68 -55.50
CA SER A 359 4.09 -9.74 -56.10
C SER A 359 5.16 -9.24 -55.12
N LEU A 360 4.93 -9.35 -53.81
CA LEU A 360 5.90 -8.98 -52.77
C LEU A 360 6.87 -10.13 -52.42
N ARG A 361 6.60 -11.36 -52.89
CA ARG A 361 7.48 -12.52 -52.65
C ARG A 361 8.84 -12.31 -53.31
N GLY A 362 9.91 -12.49 -52.55
CA GLY A 362 11.26 -12.22 -53.02
C GLY A 362 11.63 -10.73 -53.00
N ARG A 363 10.72 -9.82 -52.62
CA ARG A 363 10.97 -8.38 -52.52
C ARG A 363 10.92 -7.88 -51.08
N VAL A 364 10.00 -8.36 -50.26
CA VAL A 364 9.86 -7.93 -48.85
C VAL A 364 10.42 -9.00 -47.92
N MET A 365 11.04 -8.58 -46.82
CA MET A 365 11.50 -9.47 -45.76
C MET A 365 11.33 -8.85 -44.38
N LEU A 366 11.15 -9.69 -43.37
CA LEU A 366 11.11 -9.33 -41.95
C LEU A 366 12.38 -9.81 -41.27
N VAL A 367 13.18 -8.86 -40.76
CA VAL A 367 14.30 -9.15 -39.86
C VAL A 367 13.80 -9.05 -38.44
N GLN A 368 13.85 -10.13 -37.67
CA GLN A 368 13.48 -10.15 -36.25
C GLN A 368 14.72 -10.31 -35.38
N ILE A 369 15.10 -9.24 -34.69
CA ILE A 369 16.10 -9.29 -33.63
C ILE A 369 15.39 -9.72 -32.35
N THR A 370 15.90 -10.76 -31.70
CA THR A 370 15.31 -11.22 -30.43
C THR A 370 16.34 -11.10 -29.31
N ASN A 371 16.07 -10.20 -28.35
CA ASN A 371 16.91 -10.08 -27.16
C ASN A 371 16.71 -11.32 -26.26
N PRO A 372 17.73 -11.70 -25.48
CA PRO A 372 17.64 -12.83 -24.55
C PRO A 372 16.46 -12.71 -23.57
N PRO A 373 15.86 -13.82 -23.15
CA PRO A 373 14.77 -13.80 -22.18
C PRO A 373 15.22 -13.24 -20.83
N ARG A 374 14.33 -12.49 -20.15
CA ARG A 374 14.60 -11.84 -18.86
C ARG A 374 14.40 -12.77 -17.65
N SER A 375 13.81 -13.95 -17.87
CA SER A 375 13.60 -15.01 -16.88
C SER A 375 13.86 -16.38 -17.52
N ARG A 376 13.65 -17.45 -16.77
CA ARG A 376 13.74 -18.83 -17.25
C ARG A 376 12.43 -19.53 -16.91
N GLY A 377 11.98 -20.45 -17.74
CA GLY A 377 10.72 -21.18 -17.50
C GLY A 377 10.24 -21.91 -18.74
N ASN A 378 9.21 -22.74 -18.57
CA ASN A 378 8.59 -23.47 -19.67
C ASN A 378 7.81 -22.53 -20.59
N ASP A 379 7.20 -21.48 -20.04
CA ASP A 379 6.52 -20.40 -20.76
C ASP A 379 7.41 -19.79 -21.86
N ILE A 380 8.66 -19.46 -21.53
CA ILE A 380 9.61 -18.91 -22.50
C ILE A 380 10.00 -19.95 -23.55
N ARG A 381 10.22 -21.20 -23.13
CA ARG A 381 10.60 -22.29 -24.06
C ARG A 381 9.50 -22.57 -25.07
N GLU A 382 8.24 -22.57 -24.64
CA GLU A 382 7.08 -22.74 -25.51
C GLU A 382 7.02 -21.63 -26.57
N VAL A 383 7.22 -20.37 -26.17
CA VAL A 383 7.29 -19.24 -27.12
C VAL A 383 8.45 -19.39 -28.09
N GLU A 384 9.64 -19.78 -27.62
CA GLU A 384 10.79 -20.01 -28.51
C GLU A 384 10.52 -21.09 -29.55
N GLU A 385 9.93 -22.21 -29.14
CA GLU A 385 9.59 -23.34 -30.00
C GLU A 385 8.51 -22.95 -31.01
N GLU A 386 7.48 -22.23 -30.57
CA GLU A 386 6.41 -21.71 -31.43
C GLU A 386 6.97 -20.76 -32.50
N VAL A 387 7.75 -19.75 -32.08
CA VAL A 387 8.35 -18.75 -32.96
C VAL A 387 9.26 -19.40 -34.01
N LYS A 388 10.11 -20.35 -33.60
CA LYS A 388 10.98 -21.11 -34.51
C LYS A 388 10.18 -21.93 -35.51
N LYS A 389 9.11 -22.59 -35.06
CA LYS A 389 8.22 -23.41 -35.90
C LYS A 389 7.51 -22.55 -36.96
N ILE A 390 6.90 -21.44 -36.55
CA ILE A 390 6.19 -20.53 -37.46
C ILE A 390 7.16 -19.94 -38.49
N ALA A 391 8.32 -19.45 -38.05
CA ALA A 391 9.33 -18.90 -38.96
C ALA A 391 9.79 -19.93 -40.00
N SER A 392 10.08 -21.17 -39.57
CA SER A 392 10.52 -22.25 -40.44
C SER A 392 9.46 -22.61 -41.48
N GLU A 393 8.20 -22.68 -41.08
CA GLU A 393 7.10 -23.01 -41.98
C GLU A 393 6.88 -21.93 -43.05
N ILE A 394 6.89 -20.65 -42.65
CA ILE A 394 6.73 -19.52 -43.59
C ILE A 394 7.93 -19.43 -44.55
N ASN A 395 9.15 -19.59 -44.02
CA ASN A 395 10.37 -19.62 -44.84
C ASN A 395 10.36 -20.79 -45.82
N ARG A 396 9.86 -21.97 -45.43
CA ARG A 396 9.73 -23.13 -46.33
C ARG A 396 8.71 -22.88 -47.44
N ARG A 397 7.60 -22.19 -47.14
CA ARG A 397 6.51 -21.95 -48.09
C ARG A 397 6.84 -20.85 -49.11
N HIS A 398 7.48 -19.77 -48.68
CA HIS A 398 7.70 -18.58 -49.53
C HIS A 398 9.18 -18.29 -49.85
N GLY A 399 10.11 -19.00 -49.24
CA GLY A 399 11.55 -18.85 -49.46
C GLY A 399 12.01 -19.38 -50.82
N LYS A 400 13.17 -18.88 -51.26
CA LYS A 400 13.88 -19.32 -52.48
C LYS A 400 15.40 -19.30 -52.20
N PRO A 401 16.25 -19.93 -53.01
CA PRO A 401 17.70 -19.82 -52.84
C PRO A 401 18.14 -18.35 -52.75
N GLY A 402 18.83 -17.98 -51.66
CA GLY A 402 19.26 -16.60 -51.40
C GLY A 402 18.17 -15.64 -50.89
N TYR A 403 16.95 -16.11 -50.63
CA TYR A 403 15.85 -15.30 -50.08
C TYR A 403 15.07 -16.04 -49.00
N GLN A 404 15.04 -15.47 -47.81
CA GLN A 404 14.17 -15.88 -46.71
C GLN A 404 13.25 -14.73 -46.34
N PRO A 405 11.91 -14.93 -46.32
CA PRO A 405 10.97 -13.89 -45.92
C PRO A 405 11.11 -13.49 -44.44
N ILE A 406 11.55 -14.40 -43.56
CA ILE A 406 11.78 -14.12 -42.14
C ILE A 406 13.23 -14.48 -41.79
N VAL A 407 13.99 -13.51 -41.31
CA VAL A 407 15.37 -13.68 -40.84
C VAL A 407 15.44 -13.39 -39.35
N CYS A 408 15.61 -14.43 -38.54
CA CYS A 408 15.79 -14.29 -37.10
C CYS A 408 17.27 -14.05 -36.76
N VAL A 409 17.55 -12.95 -36.05
CA VAL A 409 18.86 -12.66 -35.47
C VAL A 409 18.79 -12.96 -33.98
N SER A 410 19.41 -14.07 -33.60
CA SER A 410 19.45 -14.55 -32.21
C SER A 410 20.77 -14.16 -31.55
N GLY A 411 20.71 -13.72 -30.29
CA GLY A 411 21.87 -13.39 -29.47
C GLY A 411 22.00 -11.89 -29.16
N PRO A 412 22.99 -11.51 -28.34
CA PRO A 412 23.21 -10.11 -27.97
C PRO A 412 23.64 -9.32 -29.21
N VAL A 413 22.76 -8.43 -29.68
CA VAL A 413 23.05 -7.49 -30.77
C VAL A 413 23.52 -6.17 -30.17
N SER A 414 24.69 -5.69 -30.61
CA SER A 414 25.26 -4.42 -30.16
C SER A 414 24.32 -3.26 -30.50
N THR A 415 24.42 -2.16 -29.75
CA THR A 415 23.65 -0.95 -30.02
C THR A 415 23.94 -0.39 -31.41
N GLN A 416 25.20 -0.42 -31.84
CA GLN A 416 25.61 -0.01 -33.19
C GLN A 416 24.90 -0.84 -34.27
N ASP A 417 24.84 -2.16 -34.08
CA ASP A 417 24.16 -3.07 -35.00
C ASP A 417 22.65 -2.85 -35.02
N LYS A 418 22.02 -2.63 -33.85
CA LYS A 418 20.58 -2.28 -33.79
C LYS A 418 20.28 -0.99 -34.55
N LEU A 419 21.09 0.05 -34.35
CA LEU A 419 20.96 1.33 -35.06
C LEU A 419 21.17 1.17 -36.57
N ALA A 420 22.12 0.34 -36.99
CA ALA A 420 22.32 0.03 -38.40
C ALA A 420 21.10 -0.69 -39.01
N HIS A 421 20.47 -1.62 -38.27
CA HIS A 421 19.22 -2.24 -38.70
C HIS A 421 18.07 -1.24 -38.77
N TYR A 422 17.91 -0.36 -37.77
CA TYR A 422 16.92 0.72 -37.83
C TYR A 422 17.12 1.58 -39.07
N ALA A 423 18.35 2.00 -39.35
CA ALA A 423 18.68 2.90 -40.45
C ALA A 423 18.24 2.36 -41.83
N ILE A 424 18.43 1.06 -42.09
CA ILE A 424 18.10 0.45 -43.39
C ILE A 424 16.64 0.03 -43.52
N SER A 425 15.90 -0.07 -42.42
CA SER A 425 14.57 -0.70 -42.40
C SER A 425 13.47 0.25 -42.82
N GLU A 426 12.64 -0.17 -43.78
CA GLU A 426 11.53 0.62 -44.31
C GLU A 426 10.47 0.92 -43.27
N CYS A 427 10.18 -0.04 -42.41
CA CYS A 427 9.31 0.13 -41.26
C CYS A 427 9.74 -0.75 -40.08
N VAL A 428 9.26 -0.39 -38.90
CA VAL A 428 9.31 -1.25 -37.71
C VAL A 428 7.94 -1.78 -37.37
N VAL A 429 7.89 -3.04 -36.94
CA VAL A 429 6.66 -3.74 -36.55
C VAL A 429 6.74 -4.09 -35.07
N VAL A 430 5.97 -3.34 -34.27
CA VAL A 430 5.91 -3.47 -32.80
C VAL A 430 4.48 -3.84 -32.41
N ASN A 431 4.15 -5.13 -32.47
CA ASN A 431 2.82 -5.67 -32.28
C ASN A 431 2.66 -6.43 -30.94
N ALA A 432 3.35 -5.98 -29.89
CA ALA A 432 3.19 -6.60 -28.57
C ALA A 432 1.72 -6.59 -28.12
N VAL A 433 1.25 -7.72 -27.58
CA VAL A 433 -0.15 -7.87 -27.12
C VAL A 433 -0.43 -7.04 -25.88
N ARG A 434 0.59 -6.79 -25.07
CA ARG A 434 0.55 -5.85 -23.95
C ARG A 434 1.97 -5.41 -23.62
N ASP A 435 2.18 -4.12 -23.38
CA ASP A 435 3.49 -3.59 -22.97
C ASP A 435 3.33 -2.29 -22.18
N GLY A 436 4.12 -2.11 -21.12
CA GLY A 436 4.07 -0.91 -20.29
C GLY A 436 4.45 0.33 -21.09
N MET A 437 5.66 0.30 -21.63
CA MET A 437 6.17 1.25 -22.61
C MET A 437 7.08 0.50 -23.57
N ASN A 438 7.09 0.90 -24.84
CA ASN A 438 7.99 0.33 -25.83
C ASN A 438 8.81 1.45 -26.50
N LEU A 439 10.13 1.40 -26.35
CA LEU A 439 11.04 2.44 -26.82
C LEU A 439 11.58 2.18 -28.24
N VAL A 440 11.38 0.97 -28.79
CA VAL A 440 11.83 0.61 -30.15
C VAL A 440 11.32 1.59 -31.21
N PRO A 441 10.03 2.01 -31.20
CA PRO A 441 9.54 3.04 -32.13
C PRO A 441 10.28 4.38 -32.01
N TYR A 442 10.68 4.77 -30.79
CA TYR A 442 11.35 6.05 -30.55
C TYR A 442 12.80 5.98 -31.04
N GLU A 443 13.50 4.90 -30.69
CA GLU A 443 14.86 4.61 -31.18
C GLU A 443 14.90 4.55 -32.70
N TYR A 444 13.93 3.89 -33.33
CA TYR A 444 13.80 3.82 -34.78
C TYR A 444 13.59 5.21 -35.39
N THR A 445 12.67 6.01 -34.85
CA THR A 445 12.40 7.37 -35.33
C THR A 445 13.67 8.21 -35.33
N VAL A 446 14.45 8.16 -34.25
CA VAL A 446 15.72 8.89 -34.14
C VAL A 446 16.80 8.31 -35.05
N SER A 447 16.87 6.99 -35.19
CA SER A 447 17.84 6.33 -36.08
C SER A 447 17.60 6.62 -37.56
N ARG A 448 16.35 6.95 -37.92
CA ARG A 448 15.95 7.41 -39.25
C ARG A 448 16.15 8.90 -39.46
N GLN A 449 16.48 9.64 -38.40
CA GLN A 449 16.96 11.00 -38.53
C GLN A 449 18.34 10.98 -39.20
N SER A 450 18.48 11.69 -40.31
CA SER A 450 19.68 11.59 -41.14
C SER A 450 20.93 12.12 -40.40
N SER A 451 22.04 11.37 -40.43
CA SER A 451 23.35 11.76 -39.89
C SER A 451 24.39 11.77 -41.00
N SER A 452 25.38 12.68 -40.95
CA SER A 452 26.33 12.86 -42.05
C SER A 452 27.10 11.58 -42.41
N ASN A 453 27.48 10.78 -41.42
CA ASN A 453 28.22 9.52 -41.61
C ASN A 453 27.30 8.40 -42.11
N LEU A 454 26.08 8.31 -41.58
CA LEU A 454 25.12 7.28 -41.96
C LEU A 454 24.56 7.53 -43.36
N ASN A 455 24.29 8.79 -43.72
CA ASN A 455 23.86 9.17 -45.08
C ASN A 455 24.94 8.86 -46.11
N LYS A 456 26.21 9.18 -45.79
CA LYS A 456 27.35 8.82 -46.65
C LYS A 456 27.46 7.31 -46.84
N ALA A 457 27.37 6.55 -45.74
CA ALA A 457 27.44 5.09 -45.78
C ALA A 457 26.29 4.47 -46.59
N LEU A 458 25.10 5.07 -46.51
CA LEU A 458 23.91 4.62 -47.22
C LEU A 458 23.74 5.27 -48.61
N GLY A 459 24.61 6.20 -49.02
CA GLY A 459 24.48 6.92 -50.29
C GLY A 459 23.15 7.68 -50.44
N LEU A 460 22.64 8.26 -49.35
CA LEU A 460 21.37 8.99 -49.32
C LEU A 460 21.61 10.50 -49.49
N ASP A 461 20.73 11.18 -50.25
CA ASP A 461 20.68 12.64 -50.29
C ASP A 461 20.31 13.20 -48.92
N SER A 462 21.02 14.26 -48.50
CA SER A 462 20.98 14.83 -47.15
C SER A 462 19.61 15.32 -46.65
N GLY A 463 18.56 15.31 -47.49
CA GLY A 463 17.25 15.88 -47.21
C GLY A 463 16.13 14.90 -46.83
N ARG A 464 16.18 13.62 -47.22
CA ARG A 464 15.00 12.74 -47.14
C ARG A 464 14.96 11.90 -45.85
N ARG A 465 13.89 12.03 -45.07
CA ARG A 465 13.74 11.41 -43.75
C ARG A 465 12.40 10.71 -43.63
N ASN A 466 12.43 9.38 -43.59
CA ASN A 466 11.22 8.56 -43.62
C ASN A 466 11.27 7.57 -42.46
N SER A 467 10.23 7.49 -41.65
CA SER A 467 10.06 6.41 -40.68
C SER A 467 8.61 5.97 -40.68
N VAL A 468 8.38 4.68 -40.96
CA VAL A 468 7.04 4.10 -40.86
C VAL A 468 7.00 3.15 -39.67
N ILE A 469 6.01 3.34 -38.82
CA ILE A 469 5.88 2.60 -37.56
C ILE A 469 4.53 1.89 -37.58
N ILE A 470 4.54 0.58 -37.41
CA ILE A 470 3.36 -0.24 -37.15
C ILE A 470 3.39 -0.57 -35.67
N VAL A 471 2.34 -0.19 -34.95
CA VAL A 471 2.31 -0.23 -33.48
C VAL A 471 1.02 -0.86 -32.97
N SER A 472 1.13 -1.72 -31.97
CA SER A 472 -0.03 -2.25 -31.26
C SER A 472 -0.77 -1.13 -30.53
N GLU A 473 -2.09 -1.18 -30.49
CA GLU A 473 -2.91 -0.28 -29.65
C GLU A 473 -2.75 -0.53 -28.14
N PHE A 474 -2.21 -1.68 -27.76
CA PHE A 474 -2.08 -2.14 -26.36
C PHE A 474 -0.74 -1.82 -25.70
N ILE A 475 0.05 -0.91 -26.27
CA ILE A 475 1.36 -0.51 -25.73
C ILE A 475 1.41 0.98 -25.38
N GLY A 476 2.17 1.32 -24.34
CA GLY A 476 2.16 2.68 -23.78
C GLY A 476 2.62 3.80 -24.71
N CYS A 477 3.41 3.54 -25.75
CA CYS A 477 3.84 4.56 -26.70
C CYS A 477 2.84 4.83 -27.83
N SER A 478 1.79 3.99 -27.98
CA SER A 478 0.81 4.12 -29.07
C SER A 478 0.03 5.46 -29.03
N PRO A 479 -0.44 5.96 -27.87
CA PRO A 479 -1.08 7.28 -27.78
C PRO A 479 -0.14 8.42 -28.19
N SER A 480 1.15 8.31 -27.84
CA SER A 480 2.19 9.30 -28.13
C SER A 480 2.53 9.41 -29.63
N LEU A 481 2.48 8.29 -30.36
CA LEU A 481 2.88 8.20 -31.77
C LEU A 481 1.69 8.35 -32.72
N SER A 482 1.03 9.49 -32.70
CA SER A 482 -0.19 9.77 -33.47
C SER A 482 -0.09 9.67 -35.01
N GLY A 483 1.10 9.47 -35.59
CA GLY A 483 1.32 9.17 -37.01
C GLY A 483 1.59 7.68 -37.31
N ALA A 484 1.56 6.80 -36.30
CA ALA A 484 1.84 5.38 -36.47
C ALA A 484 0.61 4.65 -37.03
N ILE A 485 0.84 3.53 -37.72
CA ILE A 485 -0.21 2.62 -38.16
C ILE A 485 -0.57 1.75 -36.95
N ARG A 486 -1.71 2.04 -36.32
CA ARG A 486 -2.19 1.27 -35.17
C ARG A 486 -2.84 -0.02 -35.63
N VAL A 487 -2.49 -1.11 -34.98
CA VAL A 487 -3.01 -2.45 -35.29
C VAL A 487 -3.46 -3.14 -34.01
N ASN A 488 -4.47 -3.98 -34.12
CA ASN A 488 -4.78 -4.95 -33.09
C ASN A 488 -3.93 -6.20 -33.36
N PRO A 489 -2.98 -6.58 -32.48
CA PRO A 489 -2.06 -7.68 -32.73
C PRO A 489 -2.74 -9.05 -32.80
N TRP A 490 -3.95 -9.19 -32.25
CA TRP A 490 -4.75 -10.42 -32.31
C TRP A 490 -5.42 -10.63 -33.66
N ASP A 491 -5.57 -9.55 -34.43
CA ASP A 491 -6.06 -9.57 -35.80
C ASP A 491 -4.87 -9.64 -36.77
N ILE A 492 -4.55 -10.86 -37.22
CA ILE A 492 -3.46 -11.14 -38.16
C ILE A 492 -3.64 -10.36 -39.47
N GLU A 493 -4.89 -10.18 -39.91
CA GLU A 493 -5.20 -9.43 -41.13
C GLU A 493 -4.95 -7.94 -40.92
N SER A 494 -5.33 -7.36 -39.77
CA SER A 494 -5.00 -5.98 -39.41
C SER A 494 -3.48 -5.72 -39.44
N VAL A 495 -2.69 -6.60 -38.83
CA VAL A 495 -1.22 -6.48 -38.83
C VAL A 495 -0.66 -6.61 -40.25
N SER A 496 -1.15 -7.58 -41.03
CA SER A 496 -0.78 -7.79 -42.44
C SER A 496 -1.11 -6.57 -43.31
N ASN A 497 -2.29 -5.97 -43.14
CA ASN A 497 -2.72 -4.77 -43.85
C ASN A 497 -1.88 -3.54 -43.45
N GLY A 498 -1.47 -3.45 -42.18
CA GLY A 498 -0.53 -2.44 -41.72
C GLY A 498 0.85 -2.60 -42.38
N MET A 499 1.36 -3.83 -42.46
CA MET A 499 2.60 -4.15 -43.18
C MET A 499 2.52 -3.81 -44.67
N PHE A 500 1.41 -4.17 -45.33
CA PHE A 500 1.15 -3.82 -46.73
C PHE A 500 1.14 -2.30 -46.93
N SER A 501 0.38 -1.58 -46.10
CA SER A 501 0.28 -0.13 -46.15
C SER A 501 1.64 0.53 -45.98
N ALA A 502 2.49 0.03 -45.07
CA ALA A 502 3.82 0.56 -44.85
C ALA A 502 4.73 0.44 -46.09
N VAL A 503 4.66 -0.67 -46.83
CA VAL A 503 5.52 -0.89 -48.01
C VAL A 503 5.02 -0.18 -49.27
N THR A 504 3.71 0.05 -49.39
CA THR A 504 3.12 0.75 -50.55
C THR A 504 2.97 2.25 -50.34
N MET A 505 3.23 2.76 -49.14
CA MET A 505 3.08 4.18 -48.79
C MET A 505 3.99 5.07 -49.63
N SER A 506 3.45 6.19 -50.12
CA SER A 506 4.20 7.22 -50.84
C SER A 506 5.21 7.90 -49.91
N ASP A 507 6.33 8.34 -50.47
CA ASP A 507 7.41 8.92 -49.69
C ASP A 507 7.04 10.23 -48.97
N SER A 508 6.17 11.06 -49.56
CA SER A 508 5.66 12.29 -48.93
C SER A 508 4.89 12.01 -47.64
N GLU A 509 4.07 10.96 -47.63
CA GLU A 509 3.33 10.53 -46.44
C GLU A 509 4.27 9.99 -45.36
N LYS A 510 5.33 9.27 -45.76
CA LYS A 510 6.35 8.77 -44.81
C LYS A 510 7.11 9.90 -44.14
N GLU A 511 7.41 10.96 -44.90
CA GLU A 511 8.08 12.17 -44.39
C GLU A 511 7.20 12.91 -43.38
N LEU A 512 5.93 13.15 -43.71
CA LEU A 512 4.98 13.80 -42.79
C LEU A 512 4.82 13.02 -41.47
N ARG A 513 4.72 11.68 -41.54
CA ARG A 513 4.66 10.82 -40.34
C ARG A 513 5.93 10.91 -39.52
N HIS A 514 7.09 10.85 -40.19
CA HIS A 514 8.39 10.97 -39.55
C HIS A 514 8.53 12.29 -38.79
N GLU A 515 8.22 13.43 -39.42
CA GLU A 515 8.31 14.74 -38.78
C GLU A 515 7.43 14.83 -37.53
N LYS A 516 6.21 14.29 -37.59
CA LYS A 516 5.29 14.25 -36.46
C LYS A 516 5.85 13.44 -35.29
N HIS A 517 6.39 12.25 -35.57
CA HIS A 517 6.99 11.38 -34.55
C HIS A 517 8.25 11.99 -33.97
N TYR A 518 9.16 12.48 -34.83
CA TYR A 518 10.43 13.04 -34.40
C TYR A 518 10.22 14.25 -33.51
N LYS A 519 9.30 15.16 -33.85
CA LYS A 519 8.96 16.33 -33.02
C LYS A 519 8.52 15.95 -31.61
N TYR A 520 7.71 14.90 -31.48
CA TYR A 520 7.28 14.40 -30.15
C TYR A 520 8.46 13.79 -29.41
N VAL A 521 9.16 12.83 -30.03
CA VAL A 521 10.26 12.08 -29.40
C VAL A 521 11.41 13.01 -28.99
N SER A 522 11.71 14.04 -29.78
CA SER A 522 12.77 15.01 -29.46
C SER A 522 12.43 15.97 -28.33
N SER A 523 11.14 16.16 -28.01
CA SER A 523 10.69 17.05 -26.94
C SER A 523 10.35 16.30 -25.65
N HIS A 524 10.04 15.01 -25.74
CA HIS A 524 9.67 14.14 -24.62
C HIS A 524 10.75 13.07 -24.43
N ASP A 525 11.99 13.51 -24.22
CA ASP A 525 13.12 12.64 -23.97
C ASP A 525 13.18 12.18 -22.50
N VAL A 526 14.14 11.31 -22.20
CA VAL A 526 14.35 10.81 -20.83
C VAL A 526 14.69 11.93 -19.83
N ALA A 527 15.37 12.99 -20.28
CA ALA A 527 15.76 14.11 -19.42
C ALA A 527 14.54 14.96 -19.04
N TYR A 528 13.60 15.18 -19.97
CA TYR A 528 12.30 15.79 -19.68
C TYR A 528 11.50 14.95 -18.67
N TRP A 529 11.44 13.63 -18.89
CA TRP A 529 10.76 12.70 -17.96
C TRP A 529 11.32 12.83 -16.53
N ALA A 530 12.64 12.75 -16.38
CA ALA A 530 13.28 12.79 -15.08
C ALA A 530 13.12 14.15 -14.36
N ARG A 531 13.29 15.24 -15.11
CA ARG A 531 13.13 16.60 -14.59
C ARG A 531 11.70 16.87 -14.12
N SER A 532 10.70 16.47 -14.92
CA SER A 532 9.30 16.69 -14.56
C SER A 532 8.89 15.85 -13.35
N PHE A 533 9.36 14.61 -13.24
CA PHE A 533 9.07 13.78 -12.06
C PHE A 533 9.73 14.35 -10.80
N ASP A 534 11.01 14.75 -10.85
CA ASP A 534 11.71 15.34 -9.69
C ASP A 534 11.06 16.64 -9.21
N GLN A 535 10.64 17.51 -10.14
CA GLN A 535 9.92 18.75 -9.80
C GLN A 535 8.60 18.47 -9.07
N ASP A 536 7.82 17.51 -9.57
CA ASP A 536 6.55 17.14 -8.97
C ASP A 536 6.75 16.44 -7.62
N LEU A 537 7.84 15.65 -7.47
CA LEU A 537 8.19 15.02 -6.21
C LEU A 537 8.56 16.06 -5.15
N LYS A 538 9.39 17.06 -5.50
CA LYS A 538 9.69 18.20 -4.63
C LYS A 538 8.42 18.93 -4.20
N ARG A 539 7.48 19.14 -5.14
CA ARG A 539 6.20 19.79 -4.85
C ARG A 539 5.34 18.95 -3.90
N ALA A 540 5.22 17.65 -4.14
CA ALA A 540 4.43 16.74 -3.31
C ALA A 540 4.95 16.69 -1.86
N CYS A 541 6.26 16.80 -1.66
CA CYS A 541 6.88 16.77 -0.33
C CYS A 541 6.91 18.13 0.39
N ALA A 542 6.51 19.23 -0.26
CA ALA A 542 6.64 20.59 0.30
C ALA A 542 5.87 20.76 1.63
N GLU A 543 4.75 20.05 1.81
CA GLU A 543 3.89 20.17 2.99
C GLU A 543 4.37 19.35 4.21
N HIS A 544 5.42 18.52 4.09
CA HIS A 544 5.84 17.60 5.16
C HIS A 544 6.16 18.30 6.50
N HIS A 545 6.70 19.52 6.44
CA HIS A 545 7.07 20.29 7.63
C HIS A 545 5.90 21.03 8.26
N HIS A 546 4.84 21.28 7.48
CA HIS A 546 3.65 21.98 7.95
C HIS A 546 2.66 21.06 8.66
N LYS A 547 2.81 19.73 8.53
CA LYS A 547 1.95 18.74 9.15
C LYS A 547 2.68 17.95 10.24
N ARG A 548 1.94 17.57 11.28
CA ARG A 548 2.40 16.60 12.28
C ARG A 548 2.04 15.21 11.79
N CYS A 549 3.01 14.31 11.73
CA CYS A 549 2.83 12.97 11.16
C CYS A 549 3.03 11.90 12.24
N TRP A 550 2.13 10.91 12.29
CA TRP A 550 2.21 9.76 13.17
C TRP A 550 2.14 8.47 12.36
N GLY A 551 3.03 7.53 12.66
CA GLY A 551 2.99 6.18 12.09
C GLY A 551 2.05 5.29 12.87
N ILE A 552 1.15 4.59 12.18
CA ILE A 552 0.13 3.70 12.77
C ILE A 552 0.14 2.38 12.01
N GLY A 553 -0.10 1.27 12.72
CA GLY A 553 -0.18 -0.07 12.15
C GLY A 553 1.12 -0.87 12.24
N LEU A 554 1.00 -2.18 12.00
CA LEU A 554 2.10 -3.15 12.03
C LEU A 554 2.34 -3.75 10.63
N GLY A 555 3.55 -4.26 10.41
CA GLY A 555 3.92 -4.91 9.15
C GLY A 555 3.71 -4.03 7.92
N LEU A 556 3.10 -4.61 6.88
CA LEU A 556 2.75 -3.93 5.62
C LEU A 556 1.41 -3.16 5.70
N GLY A 557 0.69 -3.25 6.82
CA GLY A 557 -0.48 -2.42 7.12
C GLY A 557 -0.14 -1.04 7.69
N PHE A 558 1.15 -0.71 7.76
CA PHE A 558 1.63 0.58 8.25
C PHE A 558 1.14 1.74 7.38
N ARG A 559 0.67 2.79 8.03
CA ARG A 559 0.17 4.03 7.41
C ARG A 559 0.66 5.24 8.19
N VAL A 560 0.66 6.39 7.52
CA VAL A 560 1.02 7.67 8.14
C VAL A 560 -0.20 8.57 8.17
N VAL A 561 -0.57 9.00 9.37
CA VAL A 561 -1.61 10.02 9.58
C VAL A 561 -0.92 11.38 9.67
N ALA A 562 -1.33 12.34 8.85
CA ALA A 562 -0.81 13.71 8.85
C ALA A 562 -1.91 14.70 9.19
N LEU A 563 -1.75 15.42 10.32
CA LEU A 563 -2.72 16.41 10.79
C LEU A 563 -2.10 17.80 10.84
N GLY A 564 -2.95 18.82 10.85
CA GLY A 564 -2.51 20.21 10.93
C GLY A 564 -1.65 20.50 12.16
N PRO A 565 -0.79 21.54 12.13
CA PRO A 565 0.14 21.84 13.23
C PRO A 565 -0.58 22.24 14.51
N ASN A 566 -1.81 22.73 14.36
CA ASN A 566 -2.71 23.11 15.45
C ASN A 566 -3.40 21.91 16.12
N PHE A 567 -3.32 20.72 15.54
CA PHE A 567 -3.87 19.52 16.13
C PHE A 567 -3.12 19.16 17.41
N ARG A 568 -3.86 19.03 18.51
CA ARG A 568 -3.35 18.56 19.80
C ARG A 568 -4.05 17.26 20.12
N LYS A 569 -3.27 16.17 20.16
CA LYS A 569 -3.76 14.89 20.68
C LYS A 569 -4.24 15.11 22.11
N LEU A 570 -5.46 14.71 22.42
CA LEU A 570 -5.93 14.73 23.80
C LEU A 570 -5.12 13.73 24.63
N SER A 571 -4.54 14.21 25.72
CA SER A 571 -3.88 13.35 26.71
C SER A 571 -4.91 12.85 27.71
N VAL A 572 -4.83 11.57 28.02
CA VAL A 572 -5.71 10.93 29.01
C VAL A 572 -5.55 11.61 30.37
N GLU A 573 -4.32 11.94 30.76
CA GLU A 573 -4.02 12.60 32.03
C GLU A 573 -4.67 13.99 32.12
N HIS A 574 -4.67 14.75 31.02
CA HIS A 574 -5.34 16.04 30.96
C HIS A 574 -6.87 15.91 31.06
N ILE A 575 -7.45 14.92 30.37
CA ILE A 575 -8.89 14.65 30.44
C ILE A 575 -9.27 14.27 31.88
N VAL A 576 -8.60 13.28 32.47
CA VAL A 576 -8.88 12.78 33.83
C VAL A 576 -8.71 13.87 34.88
N SER A 577 -7.63 14.66 34.78
CA SER A 577 -7.39 15.78 35.69
C SER A 577 -8.45 16.87 35.57
N ALA A 578 -8.87 17.22 34.35
CA ALA A 578 -9.95 18.19 34.13
C ALA A 578 -11.30 17.65 34.63
N TYR A 579 -11.59 16.39 34.37
CA TYR A 579 -12.79 15.70 34.82
C TYR A 579 -12.87 15.68 36.37
N ASN A 580 -11.80 15.29 37.06
CA ASN A 580 -11.80 15.21 38.52
C ASN A 580 -11.98 16.58 39.22
N ARG A 581 -11.57 17.68 38.59
CA ARG A 581 -11.63 19.04 39.17
C ARG A 581 -12.94 19.78 38.90
N THR A 582 -13.78 19.27 38.02
CA THR A 582 -15.00 19.92 37.53
C THR A 582 -16.25 19.38 38.23
N ASN A 583 -17.28 20.21 38.35
CA ASN A 583 -18.48 19.92 39.14
C ASN A 583 -19.78 19.84 38.32
N SER A 584 -19.76 20.29 37.06
CA SER A 584 -20.88 20.18 36.13
C SER A 584 -20.37 19.82 34.73
N ARG A 585 -20.58 18.57 34.33
CA ARG A 585 -19.93 17.99 33.15
C ARG A 585 -20.95 17.61 32.10
N LEU A 586 -20.79 18.11 30.88
CA LEU A 586 -21.58 17.70 29.72
C LEU A 586 -20.74 16.75 28.85
N ILE A 587 -21.26 15.54 28.60
CA ILE A 587 -20.62 14.51 27.80
C ILE A 587 -21.55 14.17 26.64
N LEU A 588 -21.11 14.45 25.41
CA LEU A 588 -21.84 14.14 24.18
C LEU A 588 -21.10 13.02 23.44
N LEU A 589 -21.85 11.97 23.09
CA LEU A 589 -21.31 10.80 22.43
C LEU A 589 -22.11 10.53 21.16
N ASP A 590 -21.43 10.45 20.02
CA ASP A 590 -22.03 9.81 18.86
C ASP A 590 -22.15 8.29 19.09
N TYR A 591 -23.14 7.66 18.44
CA TYR A 591 -23.35 6.22 18.53
C TYR A 591 -22.74 5.42 17.38
N ASP A 592 -22.99 5.85 16.16
CA ASP A 592 -22.74 5.06 14.95
C ASP A 592 -21.29 5.20 14.53
N GLY A 593 -20.51 4.12 14.44
CA GLY A 593 -19.07 4.20 14.14
C GLY A 593 -18.19 4.63 15.32
N THR A 594 -18.77 5.35 16.30
CA THR A 594 -18.10 5.75 17.54
C THR A 594 -18.18 4.69 18.65
N MET A 595 -19.39 4.24 19.02
CA MET A 595 -19.62 3.22 20.07
C MET A 595 -19.95 1.84 19.49
N LEU A 596 -20.26 1.77 18.20
CA LEU A 596 -20.62 0.58 17.48
C LEU A 596 -19.63 0.35 16.32
N PRO A 597 -18.96 -0.80 16.24
CA PRO A 597 -18.17 -1.18 15.07
C PRO A 597 -19.04 -1.25 13.79
N GLU A 598 -18.60 -0.64 12.69
CA GLU A 598 -19.34 -0.58 11.42
C GLU A 598 -19.72 -1.95 10.83
N ASP A 599 -18.98 -3.00 11.17
CA ASP A 599 -19.05 -4.34 10.58
C ASP A 599 -20.11 -5.27 11.19
N LYS A 600 -20.86 -4.79 12.20
CA LYS A 600 -21.92 -5.58 12.84
C LYS A 600 -23.27 -5.44 12.15
N VAL A 601 -23.84 -6.59 11.79
CA VAL A 601 -25.24 -6.71 11.30
C VAL A 601 -26.23 -6.30 12.39
N ASP A 602 -25.99 -6.72 13.64
CA ASP A 602 -26.76 -6.24 14.79
C ASP A 602 -26.18 -4.93 15.29
N LYS A 603 -26.94 -3.86 15.09
CA LYS A 603 -26.55 -2.50 15.46
C LYS A 603 -26.97 -2.13 16.88
N ALA A 604 -27.45 -3.07 17.70
CA ALA A 604 -27.79 -2.82 19.09
C ALA A 604 -26.54 -2.69 20.00
N PRO A 605 -26.62 -1.91 21.10
CA PRO A 605 -25.51 -1.75 22.03
C PRO A 605 -25.23 -3.06 22.79
N SER A 606 -23.95 -3.35 23.03
CA SER A 606 -23.56 -4.50 23.85
C SER A 606 -23.86 -4.26 25.34
N GLU A 607 -23.96 -5.34 26.13
CA GLU A 607 -24.11 -5.24 27.58
C GLU A 607 -22.96 -4.46 28.24
N GLU A 608 -21.75 -4.53 27.67
CA GLU A 608 -20.59 -3.77 28.12
C GLU A 608 -20.79 -2.26 27.92
N VAL A 609 -21.24 -1.83 26.73
CA VAL A 609 -21.55 -0.41 26.45
C VAL A 609 -22.64 0.10 27.39
N ILE A 610 -23.70 -0.68 27.60
CA ILE A 610 -24.78 -0.33 28.54
C ILE A 610 -24.28 -0.18 29.98
N SER A 611 -23.45 -1.12 30.45
CA SER A 611 -22.83 -1.05 31.78
C SER A 611 -21.99 0.21 31.95
N ILE A 612 -21.19 0.53 30.94
CA ILE A 612 -20.33 1.71 30.92
C ILE A 612 -21.15 3.01 30.95
N LEU A 613 -22.18 3.12 30.12
CA LEU A 613 -23.07 4.30 30.10
C LEU A 613 -23.79 4.48 31.43
N ASN A 614 -24.26 3.40 32.05
CA ASN A 614 -24.83 3.45 33.40
C ASN A 614 -23.82 3.90 34.45
N GLY A 615 -22.56 3.44 34.35
CA GLY A 615 -21.46 3.92 35.20
C GLY A 615 -21.23 5.42 35.05
N LEU A 616 -21.19 5.93 33.82
CA LEU A 616 -21.04 7.37 33.55
C LEU A 616 -22.22 8.19 34.08
N CYS A 617 -23.44 7.70 33.90
CA CYS A 617 -24.66 8.38 34.35
C CYS A 617 -24.91 8.27 35.87
N SER A 618 -24.16 7.42 36.58
CA SER A 618 -24.27 7.28 38.03
C SER A 618 -23.65 8.45 38.81
N ASP A 619 -22.69 9.17 38.20
CA ASP A 619 -22.14 10.40 38.78
C ASP A 619 -23.12 11.56 38.56
N PRO A 620 -23.69 12.15 39.63
CA PRO A 620 -24.68 13.23 39.52
C PRO A 620 -24.09 14.54 38.98
N LYS A 621 -22.76 14.65 38.86
CA LYS A 621 -22.07 15.78 38.21
C LYS A 621 -22.10 15.66 36.68
N ASN A 622 -22.40 14.48 36.15
CA ASN A 622 -22.42 14.22 34.71
C ASN A 622 -23.82 14.37 34.12
N VAL A 623 -23.86 14.99 32.95
CA VAL A 623 -24.99 15.01 32.04
C VAL A 623 -24.50 14.36 30.75
N VAL A 624 -24.97 13.14 30.49
CA VAL A 624 -24.50 12.31 29.37
C VAL A 624 -25.59 12.24 28.32
N PHE A 625 -25.25 12.53 27.07
CA PHE A 625 -26.16 12.43 25.93
C PHE A 625 -25.55 11.60 24.81
N ILE A 626 -26.38 10.74 24.24
CA ILE A 626 -26.13 10.16 22.91
C ILE A 626 -26.73 11.08 21.87
N VAL A 627 -25.93 11.50 20.89
CA VAL A 627 -26.37 12.33 19.76
C VAL A 627 -26.20 11.51 18.49
N SER A 628 -27.29 10.95 17.96
CA SER A 628 -27.25 10.03 16.81
C SER A 628 -28.17 10.47 15.69
N GLY A 629 -27.85 10.06 14.46
CA GLY A 629 -28.72 10.20 13.30
C GLY A 629 -29.90 9.23 13.28
N ARG A 630 -29.97 8.26 14.21
CA ARG A 630 -31.02 7.24 14.28
C ARG A 630 -32.35 7.79 14.79
N GLY A 631 -33.43 7.10 14.42
CA GLY A 631 -34.79 7.39 14.90
C GLY A 631 -34.99 7.14 16.40
N ARG A 632 -35.93 7.88 16.99
CA ARG A 632 -36.19 7.89 18.45
C ARG A 632 -36.66 6.55 19.02
N ASP A 633 -37.40 5.75 18.25
CA ASP A 633 -37.94 4.45 18.71
C ASP A 633 -36.83 3.43 18.90
N THR A 634 -35.92 3.36 17.92
CA THR A 634 -34.75 2.49 17.96
C THR A 634 -33.85 2.84 19.14
N LEU A 635 -33.52 4.13 19.31
CA LEU A 635 -32.70 4.59 20.43
C LEU A 635 -33.40 4.36 21.79
N SER A 636 -34.72 4.58 21.87
CA SER A 636 -35.50 4.32 23.08
C SER A 636 -35.46 2.86 23.48
N LYS A 637 -35.59 1.94 22.51
CA LYS A 637 -35.54 0.50 22.73
C LYS A 637 -34.15 0.06 23.20
N TRP A 638 -33.11 0.50 22.48
CA TRP A 638 -31.72 0.09 22.74
C TRP A 638 -31.19 0.59 24.08
N PHE A 639 -31.50 1.83 24.45
CA PHE A 639 -31.01 2.45 25.69
C PHE A 639 -32.04 2.44 26.83
N SER A 640 -33.12 1.67 26.72
CA SER A 640 -34.08 1.44 27.81
C SER A 640 -33.44 0.98 29.14
N PRO A 641 -32.33 0.21 29.15
CA PRO A 641 -31.59 -0.13 30.37
C PRO A 641 -30.80 1.03 31.02
N CYS A 642 -30.74 2.21 30.39
CA CYS A 642 -30.02 3.38 30.89
C CYS A 642 -30.99 4.52 31.26
N PRO A 643 -31.57 4.54 32.48
CA PRO A 643 -32.67 5.44 32.81
C PRO A 643 -32.27 6.93 32.85
N ASN A 644 -31.03 7.22 33.24
CA ASN A 644 -30.53 8.59 33.41
C ASN A 644 -29.80 9.14 32.17
N LEU A 645 -29.83 8.41 31.05
CA LEU A 645 -29.16 8.79 29.81
C LEU A 645 -30.03 9.73 28.99
N GLY A 646 -29.46 10.86 28.57
CA GLY A 646 -30.06 11.74 27.59
C GLY A 646 -29.93 11.17 26.18
N LEU A 647 -30.97 11.31 25.35
CA LEU A 647 -30.95 10.88 23.96
C LEU A 647 -31.32 12.03 23.05
N SER A 648 -30.56 12.21 21.98
CA SER A 648 -30.87 13.12 20.88
C SER A 648 -30.89 12.31 19.59
N ALA A 649 -32.09 12.21 19.00
CA ALA A 649 -32.38 11.41 17.82
C ALA A 649 -32.47 12.30 16.58
N GLU A 650 -32.24 11.70 15.41
CA GLU A 650 -32.31 12.36 14.10
C GLU A 650 -31.53 13.69 14.06
N HIS A 651 -30.26 13.64 14.48
CA HIS A 651 -29.36 14.80 14.51
C HIS A 651 -29.86 16.01 15.34
N GLY A 652 -30.80 15.80 16.27
CA GLY A 652 -31.26 16.85 17.17
C GLY A 652 -32.72 17.27 17.01
N TYR A 653 -33.46 16.64 16.12
CA TYR A 653 -34.88 16.94 15.95
C TYR A 653 -35.69 16.54 17.20
N PHE A 654 -35.37 15.39 17.79
CA PHE A 654 -35.93 14.95 19.06
C PHE A 654 -34.86 14.89 20.14
N THR A 655 -35.17 15.42 21.32
CA THR A 655 -34.29 15.34 22.48
C THR A 655 -35.07 14.89 23.71
N ARG A 656 -34.49 14.00 24.51
CA ARG A 656 -35.06 13.50 25.75
C ARG A 656 -34.00 13.47 26.84
N TRP A 657 -34.31 14.01 28.02
CA TRP A 657 -33.36 14.16 29.12
C TRP A 657 -33.13 12.89 29.96
N SER A 658 -34.16 12.05 30.09
CA SER A 658 -34.12 10.78 30.82
C SER A 658 -35.23 9.87 30.32
N LYS A 659 -35.22 8.60 30.72
CA LYS A 659 -36.27 7.63 30.35
C LYS A 659 -37.68 8.10 30.71
N ASP A 660 -37.82 8.77 31.84
CA ASP A 660 -39.11 9.25 32.38
C ASP A 660 -39.48 10.65 31.87
N SER A 661 -38.58 11.30 31.11
CA SER A 661 -38.87 12.59 30.47
C SER A 661 -39.57 12.39 29.13
N ASP A 662 -40.48 13.29 28.79
CA ASP A 662 -41.08 13.32 27.45
C ASP A 662 -40.03 13.70 26.39
N TRP A 663 -40.28 13.27 25.15
CA TRP A 663 -39.50 13.71 24.00
C TRP A 663 -39.85 15.17 23.66
N GLU A 664 -38.87 16.05 23.77
CA GLU A 664 -38.93 17.42 23.28
C GLU A 664 -38.68 17.38 21.76
N SER A 665 -39.67 17.80 20.96
CA SER A 665 -39.52 17.98 19.52
C SER A 665 -39.26 19.45 19.20
N ARG A 666 -38.42 19.71 18.20
CA ARG A 666 -38.24 21.09 17.72
C ARG A 666 -39.43 21.50 16.85
N PRO A 667 -40.04 22.69 17.09
CA PRO A 667 -40.89 23.30 16.10
C PRO A 667 -39.99 23.80 14.96
N VAL A 668 -39.89 23.00 13.91
CA VAL A 668 -39.20 23.40 12.68
C VAL A 668 -40.17 24.29 11.89
N ALA A 669 -39.68 25.37 11.29
CA ALA A 669 -40.49 26.25 10.45
C ALA A 669 -40.97 25.58 9.14
N ALA A 670 -40.44 24.38 8.83
CA ALA A 670 -40.71 23.58 7.65
C ALA A 670 -41.86 22.60 7.90
N ASP A 671 -42.91 22.68 7.09
CA ASP A 671 -43.86 21.57 6.95
C ASP A 671 -43.14 20.37 6.32
N LEU A 672 -43.42 19.14 6.75
CA LEU A 672 -42.76 17.92 6.25
C LEU A 672 -43.24 17.52 4.84
N GLU A 673 -44.04 18.37 4.19
CA GLU A 673 -44.57 18.20 2.84
C GLU A 673 -43.48 18.03 1.77
N TRP A 674 -42.29 18.58 1.98
CA TRP A 674 -41.14 18.38 1.07
C TRP A 674 -40.79 16.90 0.87
N LYS A 675 -41.10 16.02 1.84
CA LYS A 675 -40.87 14.57 1.71
C LYS A 675 -41.66 13.96 0.56
N LYS A 676 -42.84 14.50 0.25
CA LYS A 676 -43.66 14.05 -0.89
C LYS A 676 -43.02 14.39 -2.24
N MET A 677 -42.15 15.40 -2.28
CA MET A 677 -41.37 15.74 -3.47
C MET A 677 -40.11 14.88 -3.58
N VAL A 678 -39.45 14.58 -2.45
CA VAL A 678 -38.18 13.84 -2.42
C VAL A 678 -38.35 12.34 -2.62
N LEU A 679 -39.39 11.74 -2.02
CA LEU A 679 -39.55 10.28 -2.02
C LEU A 679 -39.64 9.69 -3.45
N PRO A 680 -40.45 10.24 -4.38
CA PRO A 680 -40.51 9.71 -5.75
C PRO A 680 -39.17 9.80 -6.50
N ILE A 681 -38.39 10.85 -6.22
CA ILE A 681 -37.05 11.02 -6.79
C ILE A 681 -36.15 9.91 -6.26
N MET A 682 -36.04 9.76 -4.93
CA MET A 682 -35.22 8.70 -4.33
C MET A 682 -35.66 7.30 -4.76
N GLU A 683 -36.95 7.04 -4.93
CA GLU A 683 -37.48 5.76 -5.45
C GLU A 683 -36.95 5.47 -6.85
N THR A 684 -36.96 6.46 -7.75
CA THR A 684 -36.41 6.32 -9.11
C THR A 684 -34.92 5.93 -9.09
N TYR A 685 -34.11 6.58 -8.24
CA TYR A 685 -32.69 6.22 -8.10
C TYR A 685 -32.51 4.86 -7.41
N THR A 686 -33.42 4.48 -6.52
CA THR A 686 -33.38 3.18 -5.85
C THR A 686 -33.67 2.04 -6.81
N GLU A 687 -34.68 2.20 -7.66
CA GLU A 687 -35.01 1.25 -8.73
C GLU A 687 -33.88 1.14 -9.77
N ALA A 688 -33.19 2.23 -10.07
CA ALA A 688 -32.07 2.25 -10.99
C ALA A 688 -30.74 1.76 -10.41
N THR A 689 -30.66 1.53 -9.09
CA THR A 689 -29.39 1.23 -8.40
C THR A 689 -29.52 0.00 -7.49
N ASP A 690 -29.10 -1.15 -8.01
CA ASP A 690 -29.05 -2.39 -7.23
C ASP A 690 -28.21 -2.23 -5.95
N GLY A 691 -28.70 -2.78 -4.84
CA GLY A 691 -28.05 -2.67 -3.53
C GLY A 691 -28.30 -1.34 -2.82
N SER A 692 -29.08 -0.42 -3.40
CA SER A 692 -29.52 0.78 -2.71
C SER A 692 -30.84 0.59 -1.96
N SER A 693 -31.11 1.45 -0.98
CA SER A 693 -32.37 1.42 -0.21
C SER A 693 -32.72 2.79 0.37
N ILE A 694 -34.01 3.01 0.66
CA ILE A 694 -34.49 4.24 1.28
C ILE A 694 -34.84 3.95 2.74
N GLU A 695 -34.32 4.75 3.65
CA GLU A 695 -34.74 4.81 5.04
C GLU A 695 -35.58 6.07 5.25
N GLN A 696 -36.86 5.88 5.61
CA GLN A 696 -37.75 6.98 5.96
C GLN A 696 -37.74 7.21 7.47
N LYS A 697 -37.22 8.36 7.90
CA LYS A 697 -37.23 8.80 9.30
C LYS A 697 -38.41 9.76 9.53
N GLU A 698 -38.68 10.18 10.76
CA GLU A 698 -39.78 11.12 11.02
C GLU A 698 -39.48 12.53 10.48
N SER A 699 -38.23 12.99 10.59
CA SER A 699 -37.80 14.32 10.12
C SER A 699 -36.93 14.31 8.86
N ALA A 700 -36.37 13.16 8.46
CA ALA A 700 -35.44 13.06 7.33
C ALA A 700 -35.77 11.90 6.36
N LEU A 701 -35.17 11.93 5.17
CA LEU A 701 -35.14 10.83 4.21
C LEU A 701 -33.69 10.51 3.88
N VAL A 702 -33.30 9.24 3.93
CA VAL A 702 -31.92 8.80 3.65
C VAL A 702 -31.93 7.76 2.55
N TRP A 703 -31.17 8.01 1.50
CA TRP A 703 -30.88 7.04 0.47
C TRP A 703 -29.52 6.40 0.75
N HIS A 704 -29.50 5.08 0.92
CA HIS A 704 -28.32 4.28 1.22
C HIS A 704 -27.81 3.60 -0.04
N HIS A 705 -26.49 3.60 -0.25
CA HIS A 705 -25.85 2.94 -1.39
C HIS A 705 -24.60 2.13 -1.00
N LEU A 706 -24.52 1.71 0.25
CA LEU A 706 -23.39 0.92 0.78
C LEU A 706 -23.22 -0.41 0.06
N GLU A 707 -24.33 -1.10 -0.24
CA GLU A 707 -24.33 -2.42 -0.88
C GLU A 707 -24.37 -2.32 -2.42
N ALA A 708 -24.39 -1.10 -2.98
CA ALA A 708 -24.33 -0.87 -4.41
C ALA A 708 -22.89 -1.01 -4.93
N ASP A 709 -22.72 -1.17 -6.26
CA ASP A 709 -21.39 -1.06 -6.88
C ASP A 709 -20.74 0.28 -6.48
N PRO A 710 -19.47 0.32 -6.01
CA PRO A 710 -18.89 1.54 -5.46
C PRO A 710 -18.82 2.69 -6.46
N ASP A 711 -18.49 2.42 -7.74
CA ASP A 711 -18.36 3.47 -8.75
C ASP A 711 -19.75 3.97 -9.16
N PHE A 712 -20.65 3.03 -9.45
CA PHE A 712 -22.01 3.35 -9.89
C PHE A 712 -22.83 3.99 -8.77
N GLY A 713 -22.74 3.47 -7.54
CA GLY A 713 -23.41 3.99 -6.37
C GLY A 713 -22.94 5.40 -6.01
N ILE A 714 -21.63 5.69 -6.09
CA ILE A 714 -21.10 7.05 -5.91
C ILE A 714 -21.59 7.99 -7.02
N TRP A 715 -21.62 7.50 -8.27
CA TRP A 715 -22.11 8.28 -9.40
C TRP A 715 -23.60 8.63 -9.24
N GLN A 716 -24.43 7.64 -8.90
CA GLN A 716 -25.85 7.82 -8.62
C GLN A 716 -26.08 8.71 -7.40
N ALA A 717 -25.27 8.59 -6.35
CA ALA A 717 -25.34 9.48 -5.18
C ALA A 717 -25.06 10.93 -5.55
N LYS A 718 -24.12 11.18 -6.48
CA LYS A 718 -23.80 12.54 -6.94
C LYS A 718 -24.92 13.12 -7.80
N GLU A 719 -25.43 12.34 -8.75
CA GLU A 719 -26.58 12.75 -9.58
C GLU A 719 -27.82 13.00 -8.71
N LEU A 720 -28.10 12.12 -7.74
CA LEU A 720 -29.19 12.27 -6.78
C LEU A 720 -29.01 13.54 -5.92
N LEU A 721 -27.79 13.82 -5.45
CA LEU A 721 -27.48 15.04 -4.71
C LEU A 721 -27.78 16.28 -5.55
N ASP A 722 -27.22 16.36 -6.77
CA ASP A 722 -27.39 17.52 -7.66
C ASP A 722 -28.87 17.71 -8.06
N HIS A 723 -29.60 16.63 -8.32
CA HIS A 723 -31.03 16.64 -8.62
C HIS A 723 -31.86 17.14 -7.44
N LEU A 724 -31.63 16.60 -6.23
CA LEU A 724 -32.35 17.03 -5.04
C LEU A 724 -32.02 18.47 -4.64
N GLU A 725 -30.76 18.91 -4.74
CA GLU A 725 -30.37 20.30 -4.49
C GLU A 725 -31.07 21.27 -5.45
N SER A 726 -31.22 20.89 -6.72
CA SER A 726 -31.95 21.70 -7.71
C SER A 726 -33.45 21.79 -7.40
N VAL A 727 -34.09 20.66 -7.08
CA VAL A 727 -35.54 20.60 -6.80
C VAL A 727 -35.89 21.31 -5.48
N LEU A 728 -35.03 21.19 -4.47
CA LEU A 728 -35.26 21.69 -3.12
C LEU A 728 -34.65 23.06 -2.85
N ALA A 729 -34.15 23.77 -3.87
CA ALA A 729 -33.43 25.04 -3.71
C ALA A 729 -34.21 26.13 -2.95
N ASN A 730 -35.55 26.09 -2.98
CA ASN A 730 -36.44 27.03 -2.30
C ASN A 730 -37.12 26.45 -1.04
N GLU A 731 -36.83 25.19 -0.70
CA GLU A 731 -37.38 24.52 0.47
C GLU A 731 -36.44 24.70 1.67
N PRO A 732 -36.96 24.77 2.92
CA PRO A 732 -36.17 24.93 4.14
C PRO A 732 -35.45 23.62 4.58
N VAL A 733 -34.82 22.94 3.62
CA VAL A 733 -34.15 21.65 3.79
C VAL A 733 -32.73 21.70 3.22
N VAL A 734 -31.89 20.81 3.71
CA VAL A 734 -30.51 20.64 3.25
C VAL A 734 -30.34 19.21 2.79
N VAL A 735 -29.81 19.06 1.58
CA VAL A 735 -29.32 17.78 1.07
C VAL A 735 -27.85 17.65 1.45
N LYS A 736 -27.49 16.58 2.15
CA LYS A 736 -26.11 16.30 2.52
C LYS A 736 -25.74 14.90 2.04
N ARG A 737 -24.57 14.80 1.40
CA ARG A 737 -23.93 13.52 1.15
C ARG A 737 -23.07 13.10 2.34
N GLY A 738 -23.31 11.89 2.84
CA GLY A 738 -22.51 11.22 3.85
C GLY A 738 -21.66 10.09 3.25
N GLN A 739 -21.03 9.30 4.12
CA GLN A 739 -20.32 8.10 3.70
C GLN A 739 -21.35 7.03 3.32
N HIS A 740 -21.43 6.70 2.03
CA HIS A 740 -22.40 5.77 1.44
C HIS A 740 -23.90 6.16 1.51
N ILE A 741 -24.20 7.44 1.78
CA ILE A 741 -25.58 7.93 1.89
C ILE A 741 -25.79 9.31 1.24
N VAL A 742 -27.02 9.57 0.82
CA VAL A 742 -27.56 10.92 0.55
C VAL A 742 -28.73 11.15 1.49
N GLU A 743 -28.61 12.14 2.37
CA GLU A 743 -29.63 12.48 3.38
C GLU A 743 -30.25 13.84 3.08
N VAL A 744 -31.58 13.91 3.08
CA VAL A 744 -32.34 15.17 3.09
C VAL A 744 -32.92 15.37 4.48
N LYS A 745 -32.63 16.52 5.09
CA LYS A 745 -33.13 16.89 6.41
C LYS A 745 -33.42 18.39 6.51
N PRO A 746 -34.21 18.85 7.51
CA PRO A 746 -34.48 20.27 7.67
C PRO A 746 -33.22 21.07 8.00
N GLN A 747 -33.16 22.31 7.53
CA GLN A 747 -31.98 23.17 7.69
C GLN A 747 -31.63 23.46 9.16
N ASP A 748 -32.65 23.51 10.04
CA ASP A 748 -32.50 23.82 11.47
C ASP A 748 -32.16 22.61 12.36
N VAL A 749 -31.72 21.49 11.77
CA VAL A 749 -31.39 20.25 12.48
C VAL A 749 -29.94 19.87 12.24
N SER A 750 -29.10 20.03 13.26
CA SER A 750 -27.71 19.59 13.25
C SER A 750 -27.23 19.19 14.65
N LYS A 751 -26.25 18.29 14.72
CA LYS A 751 -25.64 17.89 15.99
C LYS A 751 -25.02 19.11 16.71
N GLY A 752 -24.51 20.09 15.96
CA GLY A 752 -24.03 21.38 16.50
C GLY A 752 -25.10 22.18 17.23
N LEU A 753 -26.31 22.24 16.69
CA LEU A 753 -27.44 22.91 17.33
C LEU A 753 -27.94 22.17 18.59
N VAL A 754 -27.80 20.85 18.65
CA VAL A 754 -28.06 20.07 19.88
C VAL A 754 -27.15 20.54 21.00
N PHE A 755 -25.86 20.65 20.73
CA PHE A 755 -24.89 21.13 21.72
C PHE A 755 -25.24 22.53 22.25
N GLN A 756 -25.55 23.47 21.36
CA GLN A 756 -25.94 24.84 21.75
C GLN A 756 -27.19 24.85 22.64
N ASN A 757 -28.20 24.05 22.31
CA ASN A 757 -29.43 23.95 23.07
C ASN A 757 -29.26 23.30 24.44
N LEU A 758 -28.49 22.22 24.52
CA LEU A 758 -28.19 21.55 25.78
C LEU A 758 -27.45 22.50 26.72
N LEU A 759 -26.48 23.26 26.20
CA LEU A 759 -25.80 24.32 26.97
C LEU A 759 -26.78 25.39 27.47
N ALA A 760 -27.65 25.91 26.61
CA ALA A 760 -28.64 26.93 26.97
C ALA A 760 -29.62 26.41 28.04
N SER A 761 -30.06 25.16 27.92
CA SER A 761 -30.97 24.50 28.85
C SER A 761 -30.33 24.20 30.20
N MET A 762 -29.06 23.77 30.21
CA MET A 762 -28.29 23.61 31.44
C MET A 762 -28.07 24.94 32.16
N ARG A 763 -27.87 26.03 31.40
CA ARG A 763 -27.75 27.39 31.92
C ARG A 763 -29.05 27.88 32.54
N SER A 764 -30.19 27.71 31.88
CA SER A 764 -31.49 28.12 32.44
C SER A 764 -31.87 27.34 33.71
N ARG A 765 -31.40 26.09 33.82
CA ARG A 765 -31.53 25.25 35.03
C ARG A 765 -30.49 25.54 36.12
N GLY A 766 -29.64 26.56 35.96
CA GLY A 766 -28.68 27.02 36.97
C GLY A 766 -27.42 26.16 37.12
N LYS A 767 -27.14 25.25 36.19
CA LYS A 767 -25.97 24.34 36.21
C LYS A 767 -25.20 24.44 34.90
N SER A 768 -24.57 25.58 34.63
CA SER A 768 -23.71 25.74 33.45
C SER A 768 -22.52 24.77 33.51
N PRO A 769 -22.21 24.02 32.43
CA PRO A 769 -21.13 23.05 32.47
C PRO A 769 -19.76 23.74 32.54
N ASP A 770 -18.92 23.28 33.46
CA ASP A 770 -17.50 23.66 33.59
C ASP A 770 -16.55 22.67 32.89
N PHE A 771 -17.11 21.59 32.34
CA PHE A 771 -16.45 20.58 31.51
C PHE A 771 -17.35 20.17 30.34
N VAL A 772 -16.78 20.13 29.14
CA VAL A 772 -17.45 19.60 27.95
C VAL A 772 -16.54 18.59 27.25
N LEU A 773 -17.07 17.40 27.00
CA LEU A 773 -16.44 16.35 26.20
C LEU A 773 -17.38 15.93 25.07
N CYS A 774 -16.94 16.08 23.82
CA CYS A 774 -17.64 15.56 22.65
C CYS A 774 -16.78 14.48 21.99
N ILE A 775 -17.41 13.36 21.64
CA ILE A 775 -16.79 12.22 20.95
C ILE A 775 -17.60 11.87 19.71
N GLY A 776 -16.93 11.74 18.58
CA GLY A 776 -17.53 11.38 17.29
C GLY A 776 -16.49 10.87 16.29
N ASP A 777 -16.96 10.31 15.18
CA ASP A 777 -16.16 9.62 14.15
C ASP A 777 -16.34 10.23 12.75
N ASP A 778 -17.44 10.93 12.48
CA ASP A 778 -17.81 11.33 11.12
C ASP A 778 -17.86 12.85 10.88
N ARG A 779 -18.17 13.24 9.64
CA ARG A 779 -18.30 14.65 9.25
C ARG A 779 -19.47 15.34 9.92
N SER A 780 -20.55 14.62 10.27
CA SER A 780 -21.70 15.22 10.95
C SER A 780 -21.37 15.65 12.38
N ASP A 781 -20.36 15.05 13.00
CA ASP A 781 -19.84 15.43 14.31
C ASP A 781 -19.00 16.71 14.29
N GLU A 782 -18.43 17.09 13.15
CA GLU A 782 -17.72 18.37 13.01
C GLU A 782 -18.65 19.55 13.29
N ASP A 783 -19.95 19.47 12.96
CA ASP A 783 -20.95 20.49 13.33
C ASP A 783 -20.98 20.67 14.87
N MET A 784 -20.85 19.58 15.66
CA MET A 784 -20.71 19.66 17.12
C MET A 784 -19.41 20.34 17.53
N PHE A 785 -18.30 19.96 16.89
CA PHE A 785 -16.99 20.47 17.26
C PHE A 785 -16.83 21.95 16.93
N GLU A 786 -17.31 22.41 15.77
CA GLU A 786 -17.25 23.81 15.31
C GLU A 786 -18.12 24.75 16.15
N SER A 787 -19.26 24.26 16.65
CA SER A 787 -20.19 25.05 17.48
C SER A 787 -19.62 25.43 18.85
N ILE A 788 -18.58 24.72 19.32
CA ILE A 788 -17.92 24.93 20.61
C ILE A 788 -17.31 26.34 20.74
N PRO A 789 -16.35 26.78 19.88
CA PRO A 789 -15.68 28.07 20.03
C PRO A 789 -16.61 29.28 19.87
N TRP A 790 -17.52 29.26 18.89
CA TRP A 790 -18.47 30.34 18.61
C TRP A 790 -19.37 30.67 19.80
N THR A 791 -19.84 29.63 20.50
CA THR A 791 -20.76 29.77 21.63
C THR A 791 -20.08 30.44 22.85
N TYR A 792 -18.77 30.23 23.03
CA TYR A 792 -18.01 30.83 24.13
C TYR A 792 -17.45 32.22 23.79
N GLU A 793 -17.15 32.53 22.53
CA GLU A 793 -16.81 33.89 22.08
C GLU A 793 -18.01 34.85 22.21
N ALA A 794 -19.22 34.41 21.84
CA ALA A 794 -20.45 35.18 22.05
C ALA A 794 -20.75 35.47 23.54
N MET A 795 -20.24 34.65 24.48
CA MET A 795 -20.42 34.83 25.93
C MET A 795 -19.52 35.95 26.52
N SER A 796 -18.46 36.36 25.81
CA SER A 796 -17.49 37.37 26.29
C SER A 796 -17.86 38.83 26.00
N PHE A 797 -19.02 39.09 25.39
CA PHE A 797 -19.43 40.45 24.98
C PHE A 797 -20.25 41.24 26.02
N VAL A 798 -20.54 40.68 27.21
CA VAL A 798 -21.15 41.43 28.32
C VAL A 798 -20.09 41.71 29.39
N GLY A 799 -19.28 42.76 29.15
CA GLY A 799 -18.49 43.44 30.17
C GLY A 799 -17.00 43.05 30.28
N LYS A 800 -16.16 43.97 29.79
CA LYS A 800 -14.70 44.16 29.99
C LYS A 800 -13.73 43.29 29.14
N THR A 801 -13.27 43.93 28.06
CA THR A 801 -11.94 43.89 27.43
C THR A 801 -11.02 42.67 27.65
N GLY A 802 -10.92 41.83 26.61
CA GLY A 802 -9.66 41.52 25.91
C GLY A 802 -8.82 40.31 26.35
N ALA A 803 -8.88 39.22 25.56
CA ALA A 803 -7.76 38.47 24.93
C ALA A 803 -8.07 36.96 24.80
N LEU A 804 -8.14 36.47 23.56
CA LEU A 804 -8.28 35.05 23.22
C LEU A 804 -6.90 34.35 23.26
N TYR A 805 -6.69 33.39 24.16
CA TYR A 805 -5.49 32.55 24.14
C TYR A 805 -5.74 31.08 24.45
N LYS A 806 -5.08 30.25 23.65
CA LYS A 806 -4.88 28.80 23.77
C LYS A 806 -4.11 28.48 25.08
N GLN A 807 -4.86 28.15 26.16
CA GLN A 807 -4.55 27.32 27.35
C GLN A 807 -3.83 27.91 28.62
N CYS A 808 -4.65 28.12 29.70
CA CYS A 808 -4.41 28.19 31.20
C CYS A 808 -3.68 29.41 31.83
N PRO A 809 -3.99 29.90 33.08
CA PRO A 809 -4.75 29.28 34.20
C PRO A 809 -5.95 30.08 34.81
N LEU A 810 -7.07 29.37 35.08
CA LEU A 810 -8.27 29.65 35.95
C LEU A 810 -9.07 30.99 35.81
N PRO A 811 -10.41 31.02 36.02
CA PRO A 811 -11.44 29.97 36.11
C PRO A 811 -12.51 30.13 34.99
N ILE A 812 -12.42 29.38 33.89
CA ILE A 812 -13.39 29.35 32.77
C ILE A 812 -13.39 27.90 32.20
N PRO A 813 -14.52 27.34 31.68
CA PRO A 813 -14.69 25.91 31.37
C PRO A 813 -13.64 25.31 30.42
N ARG A 814 -13.21 24.08 30.66
CA ARG A 814 -12.22 23.35 29.83
C ARG A 814 -12.92 22.49 28.78
N ILE A 815 -12.58 22.68 27.51
CA ILE A 815 -13.18 21.97 26.37
C ILE A 815 -12.18 20.96 25.79
N LEU A 816 -12.61 19.71 25.58
CA LEU A 816 -11.81 18.61 25.02
C LEU A 816 -12.52 18.00 23.79
N ARG A 817 -11.81 17.84 22.67
CA ARG A 817 -12.33 17.27 21.40
C ARG A 817 -11.63 15.96 21.05
N TRP A 818 -12.38 14.87 20.84
CA TRP A 818 -11.82 13.57 20.44
C TRP A 818 -12.50 13.05 19.17
N ARG A 819 -11.69 12.66 18.17
CA ARG A 819 -12.15 12.15 16.87
C ARG A 819 -11.61 10.75 16.65
N THR A 820 -12.48 9.79 16.33
CA THR A 820 -12.14 8.38 16.11
C THR A 820 -12.01 8.07 14.62
N ASP A 821 -11.03 8.69 13.92
CA ASP A 821 -10.77 8.41 12.49
C ASP A 821 -10.08 7.04 12.23
N GLU A 822 -10.12 6.10 13.18
CA GLU A 822 -9.43 4.81 13.07
C GLU A 822 -10.44 3.67 12.95
N LYS A 823 -10.28 2.80 11.95
CA LYS A 823 -10.63 1.38 12.10
C LYS A 823 -9.53 0.72 12.92
N PRO A 824 -9.77 0.33 14.20
CA PRO A 824 -8.81 -0.43 14.96
C PRO A 824 -9.17 -1.90 14.79
N GLU A 825 -8.29 -2.68 14.17
CA GLU A 825 -8.27 -4.11 14.46
C GLU A 825 -8.03 -4.24 15.98
N TYR A 826 -9.11 -4.55 16.71
CA TYR A 826 -9.15 -5.05 18.11
C TYR A 826 -8.80 -4.10 19.28
N VAL A 827 -8.97 -2.78 19.18
CA VAL A 827 -8.88 -1.92 20.39
C VAL A 827 -10.02 -0.89 20.44
N ASP A 828 -10.99 -1.15 21.33
CA ASP A 828 -12.15 -0.29 21.58
C ASP A 828 -11.73 1.09 22.14
N PRO A 829 -11.89 2.19 21.36
CA PRO A 829 -11.54 3.53 21.80
C PRO A 829 -12.37 4.00 23.00
N PHE A 830 -13.66 3.61 23.05
CA PHE A 830 -14.60 3.95 24.12
C PHE A 830 -14.15 3.35 25.47
N ARG A 831 -13.62 2.12 25.42
CA ARG A 831 -13.08 1.41 26.58
C ARG A 831 -11.88 2.12 27.20
N ASN A 832 -10.93 2.63 26.40
CA ASN A 832 -9.73 3.29 26.93
C ASN A 832 -10.03 4.64 27.60
N VAL A 833 -10.94 5.45 27.03
CA VAL A 833 -11.31 6.75 27.60
C VAL A 833 -12.05 6.55 28.92
N ILE A 834 -12.96 5.57 29.00
CA ILE A 834 -13.81 5.38 30.17
C ILE A 834 -13.12 4.54 31.26
N GLU A 835 -12.27 3.56 30.92
CA GLU A 835 -11.39 2.91 31.90
C GLU A 835 -10.54 3.95 32.65
N CYS A 836 -10.09 4.99 31.95
CA CYS A 836 -9.23 6.02 32.54
C CYS A 836 -10.00 7.10 33.30
N VAL A 837 -11.17 7.52 32.81
CA VAL A 837 -11.96 8.63 33.38
C VAL A 837 -12.93 8.18 34.49
N VAL A 838 -13.45 6.96 34.41
CA VAL A 838 -14.50 6.46 35.32
C VAL A 838 -14.01 5.30 36.15
N VAL A 839 -13.34 4.31 35.56
CA VAL A 839 -13.06 3.02 36.24
C VAL A 839 -11.83 3.10 37.15
N ARG A 840 -10.70 3.65 36.69
CA ARG A 840 -9.47 3.77 37.50
C ARG A 840 -9.62 4.65 38.74
N PRO A 841 -10.31 5.81 38.70
CA PRO A 841 -10.54 6.63 39.91
C PRO A 841 -11.48 5.96 40.93
N PHE A 842 -12.41 5.12 40.47
CA PHE A 842 -13.40 4.46 41.33
C PHE A 842 -12.88 3.17 41.98
N LEU A 843 -11.98 2.43 41.31
CA LEU A 843 -11.39 1.20 41.84
C LEU A 843 -10.13 1.42 42.69
N TYR A 844 -9.40 2.54 42.51
CA TYR A 844 -8.13 2.78 43.20
C TYR A 844 -7.94 4.22 43.69
N PRO A 845 -8.73 4.70 44.67
CA PRO A 845 -8.58 6.05 45.22
C PRO A 845 -7.20 6.30 45.88
N ASP A 846 -6.52 5.25 46.37
CA ASP A 846 -5.25 5.34 47.12
C ASP A 846 -3.97 5.05 46.32
N TYR A 847 -4.06 4.85 45.00
CA TYR A 847 -2.87 4.47 44.22
C TYR A 847 -1.81 5.58 44.15
N ALA A 848 -2.23 6.84 44.26
CA ALA A 848 -1.32 8.00 44.25
C ALA A 848 -0.47 8.11 45.52
N GLU A 849 -0.98 7.70 46.70
CA GLU A 849 -0.19 7.67 47.94
C GLU A 849 0.71 6.45 48.02
N LYS A 850 0.22 5.27 47.63
CA LYS A 850 1.05 4.05 47.60
C LYS A 850 2.19 4.14 46.59
N SER A 851 1.96 4.74 45.42
CA SER A 851 3.01 4.96 44.41
C SER A 851 4.02 6.01 44.86
N LYS A 852 3.60 7.08 45.55
CA LYS A 852 4.52 8.05 46.18
C LYS A 852 5.37 7.41 47.29
N ARG A 853 4.80 6.50 48.09
CA ARG A 853 5.51 5.76 49.14
C ARG A 853 6.47 4.72 48.57
N TYR A 854 6.10 4.06 47.48
CA TYR A 854 6.93 3.09 46.77
C TYR A 854 8.08 3.76 46.01
N ILE A 855 7.83 4.91 45.36
CA ILE A 855 8.86 5.72 44.67
C ILE A 855 9.80 6.40 45.68
N LYS A 856 9.29 6.88 46.83
CA LYS A 856 10.15 7.42 47.91
C LYS A 856 11.08 6.36 48.48
N ASN A 857 10.60 5.13 48.68
CA ASN A 857 11.42 4.00 49.11
C ASN A 857 12.40 3.48 48.03
N LEU A 858 12.17 3.81 46.75
CA LEU A 858 13.06 3.47 45.62
C LEU A 858 14.14 4.53 45.36
N VAL A 859 13.89 5.78 45.76
CA VAL A 859 14.84 6.90 45.58
C VAL A 859 15.85 6.98 46.73
N ASP A 860 15.48 6.59 47.95
CA ASP A 860 16.37 6.60 49.13
C ASP A 860 17.43 5.47 49.14
N TYR A 861 17.52 4.62 48.10
CA TYR A 861 18.52 3.53 48.00
C TYR A 861 19.63 3.77 46.96
N ASN A 862 19.71 4.98 46.38
CA ASN A 862 20.60 5.27 45.25
C ASN A 862 21.78 6.21 45.54
N ASP A 863 22.02 6.56 46.79
CA ASP A 863 23.24 7.27 47.17
C ASP A 863 24.09 6.35 48.05
N GLU A 864 24.95 5.55 47.43
CA GLU A 864 26.35 5.28 47.84
C GLU A 864 26.98 4.10 47.03
N VAL A 865 27.92 4.47 46.13
CA VAL A 865 29.01 3.67 45.49
C VAL A 865 28.66 2.64 44.39
N PRO A 866 29.33 2.64 43.21
CA PRO A 866 29.09 1.68 42.12
C PRO A 866 29.91 0.38 42.23
N ASP A 867 29.27 -0.79 42.06
CA ASP A 867 29.92 -2.12 41.96
C ASP A 867 29.59 -2.80 40.60
N PRO A 868 30.60 -3.21 39.80
CA PRO A 868 30.43 -3.76 38.44
C PRO A 868 29.78 -5.15 38.32
N ASN A 869 29.45 -5.85 39.41
CA ASN A 869 28.86 -7.22 39.33
C ASN A 869 27.33 -7.29 39.23
N ILE A 870 26.60 -6.17 39.23
CA ILE A 870 25.13 -6.14 39.11
C ILE A 870 24.65 -6.28 37.66
N ASP A 871 25.47 -5.98 36.66
CA ASP A 871 25.08 -6.09 35.25
C ASP A 871 25.16 -7.54 34.71
N ALA A 872 25.97 -8.40 35.32
CA ALA A 872 25.98 -9.85 35.02
C ALA A 872 24.67 -10.54 35.45
N LEU A 873 24.08 -10.12 36.59
CA LEU A 873 22.83 -10.67 37.10
C LEU A 873 21.60 -10.20 36.29
N LYS A 874 21.69 -9.06 35.59
CA LYS A 874 20.66 -8.57 34.66
C LYS A 874 20.63 -9.36 33.34
N SER A 875 21.76 -9.92 32.93
CA SER A 875 21.86 -10.78 31.74
C SER A 875 21.15 -12.12 31.94
N GLU A 876 21.34 -12.76 33.10
CA GLU A 876 20.78 -14.09 33.40
C GLU A 876 19.24 -14.09 33.59
N ILE A 877 18.68 -12.97 34.04
CA ILE A 877 17.23 -12.78 34.19
C ILE A 877 16.55 -12.46 32.85
N GLY A 878 17.28 -11.88 31.89
CA GLY A 878 16.82 -11.65 30.52
C GLY A 878 16.57 -12.95 29.75
N ASP A 879 17.43 -13.95 29.95
CA ASP A 879 17.41 -15.20 29.18
C ASP A 879 16.34 -16.19 29.66
N THR A 880 16.00 -16.18 30.96
CA THR A 880 14.96 -17.07 31.50
C THR A 880 13.54 -16.66 31.05
N CYS A 881 13.32 -15.36 30.80
CA CYS A 881 12.04 -14.84 30.28
C CYS A 881 11.88 -15.05 28.76
N GLN A 882 12.98 -15.18 28.00
CA GLN A 882 12.91 -15.48 26.56
C GLN A 882 12.56 -16.95 26.26
N PHE A 883 12.82 -17.88 27.18
CA PHE A 883 12.51 -19.31 26.97
C PHE A 883 11.01 -19.62 26.95
N TYR A 884 10.17 -18.82 27.63
CA TYR A 884 8.70 -19.04 27.65
C TYR A 884 7.97 -18.42 26.45
N VAL A 885 8.56 -17.44 25.77
CA VAL A 885 7.99 -16.81 24.56
C VAL A 885 8.31 -17.64 23.29
N LYS A 886 9.35 -18.48 23.33
CA LYS A 886 9.77 -19.31 22.17
C LYS A 886 8.95 -20.59 21.94
N MET A 887 8.04 -20.98 22.84
CA MET A 887 7.22 -22.20 22.69
C MET A 887 5.89 -22.03 21.92
N GLU A 888 5.65 -20.86 21.32
CA GLU A 888 4.42 -20.56 20.58
C GLU A 888 4.63 -20.41 19.05
N LEU A 889 5.87 -20.58 18.55
CA LEU A 889 6.18 -20.37 17.12
C LEU A 889 6.85 -21.56 16.40
N ALA A 890 6.96 -22.74 17.02
CA ALA A 890 7.44 -23.95 16.34
C ALA A 890 6.53 -25.16 16.63
N SER A 891 5.60 -25.46 15.72
CA SER A 891 5.14 -26.83 15.38
C SER A 891 3.94 -26.77 14.42
N GLY A 892 4.24 -26.50 13.16
CA GLY A 892 3.39 -26.77 12.02
C GLY A 892 4.15 -27.64 11.02
N SER A 893 4.57 -28.83 11.44
CA SER A 893 4.98 -29.92 10.54
C SER A 893 5.03 -31.21 11.35
N GLY A 894 4.33 -32.24 10.87
CA GLY A 894 4.53 -33.59 11.35
C GLY A 894 5.79 -34.18 10.74
N HIS A 895 6.63 -34.79 11.57
CA HIS A 895 7.29 -36.06 11.30
C HIS A 895 7.91 -36.58 12.60
N GLU A 896 7.59 -37.83 12.93
CA GLU A 896 8.31 -38.66 13.88
C GLU A 896 9.73 -38.90 13.34
N ASP A 897 10.77 -38.77 14.18
CA ASP A 897 11.82 -39.78 14.30
C ASP A 897 12.86 -39.42 15.40
N GLN A 898 13.46 -40.50 15.92
CA GLN A 898 14.37 -40.63 17.06
C GLN A 898 15.73 -39.97 16.85
N VAL A 899 16.34 -39.34 17.87
CA VAL A 899 17.81 -39.38 18.12
C VAL A 899 18.10 -39.16 19.62
N GLU A 900 19.10 -39.91 20.07
CA GLU A 900 19.58 -40.17 21.43
C GLU A 900 20.28 -39.03 22.19
N ASP A 901 20.30 -39.27 23.49
CA ASP A 901 21.00 -38.64 24.60
C ASP A 901 22.54 -38.77 24.44
N GLN A 902 23.29 -37.65 24.48
CA GLN A 902 24.63 -37.60 25.09
C GLN A 902 25.22 -36.18 25.14
N ASP A 903 25.70 -35.86 26.34
CA ASP A 903 26.92 -35.08 26.63
C ASP A 903 26.86 -33.54 26.70
N LEU A 904 26.43 -33.03 27.86
CA LEU A 904 26.88 -31.73 28.41
C LEU A 904 27.04 -31.81 29.94
N GLY A 905 27.76 -32.84 30.40
CA GLY A 905 28.23 -32.98 31.77
C GLY A 905 29.65 -32.43 31.94
N GLY A 906 29.88 -31.14 31.69
CA GLY A 906 31.26 -30.65 31.65
C GLY A 906 31.46 -29.14 31.53
N ARG A 907 30.72 -28.31 32.26
CA ARG A 907 31.14 -26.89 32.46
C ARG A 907 30.55 -26.15 33.67
N ALA A 908 29.83 -26.83 34.57
CA ALA A 908 29.19 -26.23 35.74
C ALA A 908 29.96 -26.50 37.05
N LYS A 909 31.29 -26.35 37.06
CA LYS A 909 32.11 -26.51 38.27
C LYS A 909 33.06 -25.36 38.62
N GLU A 910 33.06 -24.27 37.85
CA GLU A 910 33.87 -23.09 38.16
C GLU A 910 33.06 -21.81 37.94
N THR A 911 32.11 -21.52 38.83
CA THR A 911 31.48 -20.20 39.05
C THR A 911 30.52 -20.26 40.24
N CYS A 912 30.97 -20.85 41.35
CA CYS A 912 30.27 -20.75 42.64
C CYS A 912 31.31 -20.67 43.75
N ASN A 913 32.13 -19.62 43.69
CA ASN A 913 32.89 -19.11 44.82
C ASN A 913 33.16 -17.65 44.52
N HIS A 914 32.16 -16.80 44.81
CA HIS A 914 32.22 -15.36 45.10
C HIS A 914 30.88 -14.67 44.77
N SER A 915 29.86 -14.92 45.61
CA SER A 915 28.83 -13.92 45.94
C SER A 915 28.00 -14.44 47.11
N GLY A 916 28.22 -13.89 48.30
CA GLY A 916 27.50 -14.28 49.52
C GLY A 916 26.04 -13.84 49.51
N ARG A 917 25.14 -14.63 48.92
CA ARG A 917 23.68 -14.56 49.19
C ARG A 917 23.14 -15.97 49.43
N GLY A 918 22.54 -16.17 50.61
CA GLY A 918 22.17 -17.49 51.11
C GLY A 918 20.95 -18.17 50.42
N PRO A 919 20.76 -19.49 50.65
CA PRO A 919 19.66 -20.31 50.09
C PRO A 919 18.24 -19.76 50.30
N SER A 920 18.04 -18.98 51.36
CA SER A 920 16.73 -18.40 51.73
C SER A 920 16.18 -17.39 50.72
N VAL A 921 17.05 -16.68 49.98
CA VAL A 921 16.61 -15.69 48.97
C VAL A 921 16.06 -16.38 47.71
N ILE A 922 16.65 -17.51 47.33
CA ILE A 922 16.22 -18.33 46.19
C ILE A 922 14.92 -19.07 46.52
N ALA A 923 14.79 -19.59 47.75
CA ALA A 923 13.56 -20.21 48.23
C ALA A 923 12.37 -19.23 48.24
N ASN A 924 12.58 -17.99 48.67
CA ASN A 924 11.54 -16.95 48.66
C ASN A 924 11.13 -16.54 47.24
N ARG A 925 12.07 -16.51 46.29
CA ARG A 925 11.79 -16.22 44.88
C ARG A 925 11.00 -17.35 44.20
N LEU A 926 11.35 -18.62 44.48
CA LEU A 926 10.62 -19.78 43.97
C LEU A 926 9.19 -19.85 44.52
N LYS A 927 8.99 -19.48 45.79
CA LYS A 927 7.67 -19.38 46.39
C LYS A 927 6.80 -18.31 45.72
N SER A 928 7.36 -17.15 45.39
CA SER A 928 6.65 -16.11 44.63
C SER A 928 6.22 -16.57 43.23
N ILE A 929 7.05 -17.36 42.54
CA ILE A 929 6.73 -17.91 41.21
C ILE A 929 5.67 -19.01 41.29
N GLU A 930 5.73 -19.85 42.33
CA GLU A 930 4.71 -20.85 42.63
C GLU A 930 3.35 -20.18 42.88
N ASP A 931 3.32 -19.12 43.69
CA ASP A 931 2.09 -18.37 44.01
C ASP A 931 1.47 -17.74 42.74
N GLU A 932 2.28 -17.18 41.84
CA GLU A 932 1.80 -16.65 40.55
C GLU A 932 1.25 -17.75 39.63
N LEU A 933 1.94 -18.89 39.51
CA LEU A 933 1.48 -20.02 38.68
C LEU A 933 0.20 -20.65 39.22
N VAL A 934 0.03 -20.72 40.55
CA VAL A 934 -1.21 -21.19 41.19
C VAL A 934 -2.37 -20.23 40.93
N VAL A 935 -2.13 -18.92 40.95
CA VAL A 935 -3.15 -17.90 40.61
C VAL A 935 -3.59 -18.04 39.15
N ILE A 936 -2.64 -18.19 38.22
CA ILE A 936 -2.95 -18.38 36.79
C ILE A 936 -3.70 -19.71 36.56
N HIS A 937 -3.29 -20.79 37.24
CA HIS A 937 -4.00 -22.08 37.17
C HIS A 937 -5.44 -21.96 37.68
N LYS A 938 -5.67 -21.26 38.80
CA LYS A 938 -7.01 -20.98 39.35
C LYS A 938 -7.85 -20.08 38.44
N MET A 939 -7.24 -19.09 37.77
CA MET A 939 -7.95 -18.25 36.78
C MET A 939 -8.40 -19.04 35.56
N LEU A 940 -7.66 -20.08 35.18
CA LEU A 940 -8.07 -21.02 34.13
C LEU A 940 -9.12 -22.05 34.60
N GLU A 941 -9.35 -22.17 35.92
CA GLU A 941 -10.38 -23.00 36.53
C GLU A 941 -11.71 -22.27 36.74
N THR A 942 -11.71 -20.94 36.93
CA THR A 942 -12.90 -20.16 37.32
C THR A 942 -13.81 -19.68 36.18
N LYS A 943 -13.63 -20.14 34.93
CA LYS A 943 -14.64 -19.89 33.87
C LYS A 943 -15.91 -20.73 34.12
N PRO A 944 -17.12 -20.12 34.24
CA PRO A 944 -18.33 -20.87 34.51
C PRO A 944 -18.70 -21.79 33.34
N ARG A 945 -19.00 -23.05 33.66
CA ARG A 945 -19.70 -23.98 32.77
C ARG A 945 -21.13 -23.48 32.55
N ARG A 946 -21.45 -22.87 31.41
CA ARG A 946 -22.76 -23.03 30.75
C ARG A 946 -22.71 -22.51 29.30
N HIS A 947 -22.93 -23.45 28.39
CA HIS A 947 -23.22 -23.33 26.96
C HIS A 947 -22.12 -22.85 26.00
N SER A 948 -21.12 -23.71 25.72
CA SER A 948 -20.83 -24.16 24.36
C SER A 948 -19.92 -25.42 24.41
N LYS A 949 -20.11 -26.37 23.50
CA LYS A 949 -19.28 -27.59 23.36
C LYS A 949 -17.91 -27.33 22.70
N PHE A 950 -17.46 -26.07 22.60
CA PHE A 950 -16.15 -25.71 22.04
C PHE A 950 -15.29 -24.98 23.08
N VAL A 951 -14.66 -25.75 23.96
CA VAL A 951 -13.45 -25.28 24.66
C VAL A 951 -12.29 -25.52 23.71
N SER A 952 -11.63 -24.45 23.25
CA SER A 952 -10.53 -24.55 22.27
C SER A 952 -9.42 -25.48 22.77
N SER A 953 -8.83 -26.25 21.87
CA SER A 953 -7.67 -27.12 22.14
C SER A 953 -6.54 -26.37 22.85
N SER A 954 -6.40 -25.07 22.56
CA SER A 954 -5.44 -24.15 23.17
C SER A 954 -5.58 -24.06 24.71
N VAL A 955 -6.79 -23.94 25.27
CA VAL A 955 -6.97 -23.82 26.74
C VAL A 955 -6.61 -25.11 27.47
N ARG A 956 -6.90 -26.29 26.89
CA ARG A 956 -6.50 -27.58 27.47
C ARG A 956 -4.98 -27.79 27.42
N THR A 957 -4.33 -27.33 26.35
CA THR A 957 -2.88 -27.39 26.19
C THR A 957 -2.17 -26.45 27.16
N SER A 958 -2.65 -25.21 27.35
CA SER A 958 -2.10 -24.27 28.33
C SER A 958 -2.23 -24.77 29.78
N ARG A 959 -3.33 -25.45 30.12
CA ARG A 959 -3.50 -26.07 31.45
C ARG A 959 -2.48 -27.18 31.71
N LYS A 960 -2.26 -28.09 30.74
CA LYS A 960 -1.23 -29.15 30.87
C LYS A 960 0.19 -28.57 31.00
N ARG A 961 0.49 -27.46 30.33
CA ARG A 961 1.80 -26.79 30.37
C ARG A 961 2.05 -26.08 31.71
N ILE A 962 1.07 -25.35 32.25
CA ILE A 962 1.17 -24.71 33.57
C ILE A 962 1.32 -25.75 34.69
N TRP A 963 0.63 -26.88 34.59
CA TRP A 963 0.76 -27.97 35.56
C TRP A 963 2.17 -28.60 35.56
N LYS A 964 2.79 -28.78 34.39
CA LYS A 964 4.20 -29.23 34.31
C LYS A 964 5.18 -28.20 34.89
N ALA A 965 4.93 -26.89 34.69
CA ALA A 965 5.74 -25.83 35.29
C ALA A 965 5.67 -25.83 36.82
N LEU A 966 4.48 -26.03 37.39
CA LEU A 966 4.28 -26.20 38.84
C LEU A 966 5.05 -27.41 39.39
N GLN A 967 5.05 -28.54 38.68
CA GLN A 967 5.83 -29.71 39.08
C GLN A 967 7.34 -29.44 39.08
N PHE A 968 7.84 -28.70 38.09
CA PHE A 968 9.25 -28.33 38.00
C PHE A 968 9.68 -27.39 39.13
N VAL A 969 8.87 -26.36 39.43
CA VAL A 969 9.13 -25.43 40.55
C VAL A 969 9.14 -26.18 41.89
N ASN A 970 8.21 -27.11 42.10
CA ASN A 970 8.18 -27.94 43.30
C ASN A 970 9.36 -28.91 43.41
N ALA A 971 9.81 -29.52 42.31
CA ALA A 971 11.01 -30.35 42.31
C ALA A 971 12.28 -29.55 42.68
N LYS A 972 12.39 -28.31 42.20
CA LYS A 972 13.52 -27.42 42.49
C LYS A 972 13.51 -26.90 43.94
N LYS A 973 12.32 -26.61 44.47
CA LYS A 973 12.10 -26.26 45.89
C LYS A 973 12.44 -27.42 46.81
N ASN A 974 12.05 -28.64 46.45
CA ASN A 974 12.41 -29.86 47.20
C ASN A 974 13.92 -30.13 47.20
N ARG A 975 14.62 -29.85 46.09
CA ARG A 975 16.09 -29.93 46.02
C ARG A 975 16.79 -28.85 46.86
N LEU A 976 16.26 -27.63 46.91
CA LEU A 976 16.79 -26.55 47.76
C LEU A 976 16.56 -26.83 49.25
N ASN A 977 15.39 -27.37 49.62
CA ASN A 977 15.11 -27.80 50.98
C ASN A 977 15.96 -29.01 51.41
N ALA A 978 16.41 -29.84 50.47
CA ALA A 978 17.35 -30.93 50.73
C ALA A 978 18.80 -30.44 50.96
N LEU A 979 19.14 -29.22 50.52
CA LEU A 979 20.46 -28.59 50.73
C LEU A 979 20.55 -27.83 52.07
N ASP A 980 19.42 -27.38 52.63
CA ASP A 980 19.33 -26.78 53.98
C ASP A 980 19.03 -27.82 55.09
N GLY A 981 18.86 -29.09 54.72
CA GLY A 981 18.43 -30.18 55.60
C GLY A 981 19.41 -31.34 55.67
N SER A 982 20.70 -31.11 55.94
CA SER A 982 21.65 -32.17 56.28
C SER A 982 22.10 -32.06 57.74
N SER A 983 21.25 -32.55 58.64
CA SER A 983 21.71 -33.05 59.94
C SER A 983 21.02 -34.39 60.26
N LEU A 984 21.84 -35.44 60.28
CA LEU A 984 21.71 -36.73 60.99
C LEU A 984 20.50 -37.64 60.68
N SER A 985 20.74 -38.73 59.96
CA SER A 985 20.75 -40.14 60.43
C SER A 985 20.33 -41.16 59.35
N HIS A 986 21.16 -42.19 59.20
CA HIS A 986 20.92 -43.48 58.50
C HIS A 986 20.51 -44.54 59.55
N PRO A 987 20.15 -45.80 59.21
CA PRO A 987 19.64 -46.39 57.95
C PRO A 987 18.44 -47.34 58.20
N ASP A 988 18.02 -48.09 57.17
CA ASP A 988 17.39 -49.44 57.13
C ASP A 988 16.34 -49.47 56.00
N HIS A 989 16.07 -50.50 55.19
CA HIS A 989 16.67 -51.79 54.79
C HIS A 989 15.58 -52.43 53.87
N VAL A 990 15.95 -53.29 52.89
CA VAL A 990 15.18 -54.48 52.41
C VAL A 990 14.06 -54.31 51.34
N ASP A 991 14.43 -54.80 50.15
CA ASP A 991 13.84 -55.86 49.30
C ASP A 991 12.46 -55.83 48.63
N ASN A 992 12.55 -56.08 47.31
CA ASN A 992 11.90 -57.11 46.49
C ASN A 992 10.40 -57.11 46.16
N ALA A 993 10.18 -56.92 44.85
CA ALA A 993 9.74 -57.93 43.87
C ALA A 993 8.24 -58.28 43.71
N ASN A 994 7.93 -58.54 42.42
CA ASN A 994 6.92 -59.47 41.89
C ASN A 994 5.44 -59.05 42.06
N ASP A 995 4.49 -59.34 41.16
CA ASP A 995 4.32 -60.37 40.12
C ASP A 995 3.38 -59.86 39.02
N GLY A 996 3.34 -60.56 37.88
CA GLY A 996 2.36 -60.38 36.79
C GLY A 996 0.95 -60.93 37.09
N PRO A 997 0.35 -61.73 36.20
CA PRO A 997 -0.27 -61.34 34.91
C PRO A 997 -1.72 -61.89 34.79
N SER A 998 -2.46 -61.59 33.71
CA SER A 998 -3.39 -62.53 32.99
C SER A 998 -4.39 -61.84 32.04
N SER A 999 -4.72 -62.58 30.97
CA SER A 999 -5.59 -62.37 29.78
C SER A 999 -7.07 -62.73 30.05
N PRO A 1000 -8.00 -63.09 29.09
CA PRO A 1000 -8.20 -62.85 27.62
C PRO A 1000 -9.69 -62.50 27.17
N LEU A 1001 -9.88 -62.11 25.89
CA LEU A 1001 -10.94 -62.33 24.81
C LEU A 1001 -12.42 -62.79 25.11
N PRO A 1002 -13.42 -62.93 24.16
CA PRO A 1002 -13.55 -62.60 22.69
C PRO A 1002 -14.96 -62.10 22.11
N ASP A 1003 -14.98 -61.78 20.80
CA ASP A 1003 -15.89 -62.12 19.63
C ASP A 1003 -17.33 -61.61 19.28
N GLN A 1004 -17.52 -61.56 17.92
CA GLN A 1004 -18.68 -61.61 16.96
C GLN A 1004 -19.35 -60.29 16.51
N VAL A 1005 -19.46 -59.86 15.22
CA VAL A 1005 -19.80 -60.37 13.86
C VAL A 1005 -21.31 -60.48 13.56
N ASP A 1006 -21.83 -59.69 12.59
CA ASP A 1006 -22.60 -60.13 11.40
C ASP A 1006 -23.03 -58.99 10.43
N ASP A 1007 -23.04 -59.34 9.14
CA ASP A 1007 -23.43 -58.60 7.91
C ASP A 1007 -24.96 -58.50 7.68
N VAL A 1008 -25.43 -57.59 6.80
CA VAL A 1008 -26.42 -57.80 5.70
C VAL A 1008 -26.50 -56.56 4.76
N ASN A 1009 -26.89 -56.81 3.51
CA ASN A 1009 -26.55 -56.20 2.23
C ASN A 1009 -27.72 -55.42 1.54
N CYS A 1010 -27.38 -54.71 0.45
CA CYS A 1010 -28.19 -54.28 -0.73
C CYS A 1010 -29.17 -53.06 -0.68
N LYS A 1011 -28.93 -52.04 -1.52
CA LYS A 1011 -29.60 -51.82 -2.84
C LYS A 1011 -29.12 -50.55 -3.59
N THR A 1012 -29.20 -50.64 -4.92
CA THR A 1012 -28.65 -49.82 -6.01
C THR A 1012 -29.63 -48.79 -6.63
N LEU A 1013 -29.10 -47.59 -6.98
CA LEU A 1013 -29.39 -46.66 -8.12
C LEU A 1013 -30.84 -46.12 -8.37
N PRO A 1014 -31.09 -45.01 -9.14
CA PRO A 1014 -30.24 -44.39 -10.17
C PRO A 1014 -30.19 -42.82 -10.28
N SER A 1015 -29.31 -42.40 -11.21
CA SER A 1015 -29.13 -41.16 -11.99
C SER A 1015 -30.28 -40.13 -12.15
N SER A 1016 -29.93 -38.82 -12.15
CA SER A 1016 -29.88 -37.94 -13.35
C SER A 1016 -29.72 -36.43 -13.02
N PRO A 1017 -29.13 -35.62 -13.91
CA PRO A 1017 -28.88 -34.18 -13.75
C PRO A 1017 -29.99 -33.31 -14.37
N LEU A 1018 -30.22 -32.11 -13.84
CA LEU A 1018 -31.04 -31.09 -14.50
C LEU A 1018 -30.12 -30.12 -15.26
N LEU A 1019 -29.99 -30.38 -16.56
CA LEU A 1019 -29.73 -29.37 -17.58
C LEU A 1019 -31.04 -28.61 -17.83
N VAL A 1020 -30.98 -27.28 -17.83
CA VAL A 1020 -31.94 -26.45 -18.56
C VAL A 1020 -31.21 -25.91 -19.80
N GLN A 1021 -31.50 -26.50 -20.95
CA GLN A 1021 -31.32 -25.86 -22.24
C GLN A 1021 -32.48 -24.88 -22.44
N VAL A 1022 -32.17 -23.62 -22.73
CA VAL A 1022 -33.03 -22.74 -23.52
C VAL A 1022 -32.19 -22.31 -24.72
N ASN A 1023 -32.56 -22.82 -25.89
CA ASN A 1023 -32.06 -22.34 -27.18
C ASN A 1023 -33.16 -21.53 -27.87
N ASP A 1024 -32.66 -20.51 -28.58
CA ASP A 1024 -33.20 -19.81 -29.76
C ASP A 1024 -34.21 -18.66 -29.60
N ALA A 1025 -33.62 -17.46 -29.78
CA ALA A 1025 -33.84 -16.55 -30.90
C ALA A 1025 -35.17 -15.75 -30.98
N SER A 1026 -35.09 -14.49 -30.55
CA SER A 1026 -35.72 -13.31 -31.17
C SER A 1026 -35.02 -12.05 -30.63
N CYS A 1027 -34.01 -11.50 -31.32
CA CYS A 1027 -34.09 -10.48 -32.39
C CYS A 1027 -34.42 -9.05 -31.89
N ASN A 1028 -33.39 -8.21 -31.87
CA ASN A 1028 -33.35 -6.80 -32.30
C ASN A 1028 -34.51 -5.86 -31.92
N THR A 1029 -34.36 -5.09 -30.83
CA THR A 1029 -34.76 -3.66 -30.81
C THR A 1029 -34.18 -2.97 -29.56
N LEU A 1030 -33.21 -2.08 -29.73
CA LEU A 1030 -32.86 -0.90 -28.89
C LEU A 1030 -31.40 -0.50 -29.15
N HIS A 1031 -31.13 -0.05 -30.38
CA HIS A 1031 -29.91 0.65 -30.74
C HIS A 1031 -30.19 1.58 -31.93
N ARG A 1032 -31.19 2.48 -31.78
CA ARG A 1032 -31.61 3.36 -32.87
C ARG A 1032 -32.22 4.71 -32.46
N GLU A 1033 -31.67 5.37 -31.43
CA GLU A 1033 -32.09 6.75 -31.08
C GLU A 1033 -30.95 7.74 -30.77
N VAL A 1034 -29.68 7.42 -30.98
CA VAL A 1034 -28.56 8.37 -30.71
C VAL A 1034 -27.77 8.77 -31.97
N VAL A 1035 -28.09 8.24 -33.14
CA VAL A 1035 -27.33 8.50 -34.39
C VAL A 1035 -28.00 9.52 -35.34
N ASP A 1036 -29.25 9.92 -35.11
CA ASP A 1036 -29.98 10.80 -36.03
C ASP A 1036 -30.01 12.30 -35.66
N SER A 1037 -29.24 12.75 -34.66
CA SER A 1037 -29.21 14.18 -34.26
C SER A 1037 -28.01 15.00 -34.79
N ILE A 1038 -27.06 14.42 -35.55
CA ILE A 1038 -25.81 15.10 -35.96
C ILE A 1038 -25.64 15.19 -37.50
N VAL A 1039 -26.70 15.00 -38.30
CA VAL A 1039 -26.59 15.05 -39.78
C VAL A 1039 -27.41 16.18 -40.45
N ASN A 1040 -28.05 17.09 -39.71
CA ASN A 1040 -28.80 18.19 -40.34
C ASN A 1040 -28.42 19.57 -39.79
N SER A 1041 -27.35 20.18 -40.34
CA SER A 1041 -27.32 21.60 -40.71
C SER A 1041 -25.98 21.98 -41.37
N GLU A 1042 -25.88 21.80 -42.69
CA GLU A 1042 -25.02 22.66 -43.52
C GLU A 1042 -25.91 23.71 -44.17
N ASP A 1043 -25.62 25.00 -43.95
CA ASP A 1043 -25.99 26.03 -44.92
C ASP A 1043 -24.94 27.16 -44.97
N ARG A 1044 -24.63 27.59 -46.20
CA ARG A 1044 -23.49 28.42 -46.62
C ARG A 1044 -23.82 29.92 -46.47
N SER A 1045 -22.86 30.82 -46.18
CA SER A 1045 -22.02 31.56 -47.15
C SER A 1045 -21.54 32.92 -46.53
N PRO A 1046 -20.82 33.83 -47.23
CA PRO A 1046 -19.37 34.04 -47.10
C PRO A 1046 -18.98 35.46 -46.65
N ASP A 1047 -17.84 35.64 -45.97
CA ASP A 1047 -16.89 36.74 -46.18
C ASP A 1047 -15.76 36.71 -45.13
N GLY A 1048 -14.56 37.12 -45.56
CA GLY A 1048 -13.30 36.77 -44.89
C GLY A 1048 -12.77 37.70 -43.80
N LYS A 1049 -11.59 37.28 -43.31
CA LYS A 1049 -10.58 37.92 -42.42
C LYS A 1049 -10.69 37.65 -40.92
N ILE A 1050 -9.91 36.63 -40.50
CA ILE A 1050 -8.90 36.60 -39.41
C ILE A 1050 -9.14 37.51 -38.20
N THR A 1051 -9.32 36.91 -37.02
CA THR A 1051 -8.37 37.05 -35.88
C THR A 1051 -8.61 35.99 -34.78
N ASN A 1052 -7.51 35.52 -34.20
CA ASN A 1052 -7.38 34.64 -33.04
C ASN A 1052 -8.34 35.00 -31.89
N CYS A 1053 -9.03 33.99 -31.36
CA CYS A 1053 -9.30 33.77 -29.92
C CYS A 1053 -10.25 32.57 -29.80
N LEU A 1054 -9.73 31.35 -29.60
CA LEU A 1054 -10.54 30.26 -29.04
C LEU A 1054 -9.73 29.52 -27.99
N SER A 1055 -10.06 29.88 -26.76
CA SER A 1055 -9.84 29.16 -25.52
C SER A 1055 -10.64 27.86 -25.53
N THR A 1056 -10.03 26.82 -24.98
CA THR A 1056 -10.61 25.79 -24.11
C THR A 1056 -12.14 25.78 -24.02
N ASP A 1057 -12.76 24.77 -24.60
CA ASP A 1057 -13.55 23.76 -23.88
C ASP A 1057 -14.07 22.71 -24.87
N ILE A 1058 -14.41 21.53 -24.33
CA ILE A 1058 -14.97 20.35 -25.01
C ILE A 1058 -13.92 19.41 -25.62
N TRP A 1059 -13.25 18.62 -24.78
CA TRP A 1059 -12.92 17.21 -25.04
C TRP A 1059 -12.85 16.48 -23.68
N GLN A 1060 -14.01 16.10 -23.16
CA GLN A 1060 -14.18 14.98 -22.23
C GLN A 1060 -15.38 14.16 -22.72
N GLY A 1061 -15.06 12.94 -23.15
CA GLY A 1061 -15.96 11.85 -23.51
C GLY A 1061 -15.16 10.58 -23.39
#